data_AF-A2F0R5-F1
#
_entry.id   AF-A2F0R5-F1
#
_cell.length_a   1.000
_cell.length_b   1.000
_cell.length_c   1.000
_cell.angle_alpha   90.00
_cell.angle_beta   90.00
_cell.angle_gamma   90.00
#
_symmetry.space_group_name_H-M   'P 1'
#
loop_
_entity.id
_entity.type
_entity.pdbx_description
1 polymer ?
#
loop_
_entity_poly.entity_id
_entity_poly.type
_entity_poly.pdbx_seq_one_letter_code
_entity_poly.pdbx_strand_id
1 'polypeptide(L)'
;MENELENFIWSMSPNLKRGTAHVLYYGNVHWISSTNCTQERIFVVSTNGIFLGRRKALGMSEVTTQMSYFDMISISIGGTSCNISSQTEQIRIRADNIEQIALLIYFVRQAQFSPSLLPISFNFQNSGSYNMKTTAKSYKSRHVFADRIGSCALHYGIELFPEEMSVFYTNDSLPYHNFEINNAISNFMLIKPLALALTFEQDLHKFILYKCNVAKIFQICYSIFACNQFLERIIFNDCDFTNAAQTVNSLFDKATFLPVTWCFKNCDCSSPAFISFFENLTDHSKRVKGLEFVNTTLTSQSLMTIIQTILFNNCFHNLECLEISKLTGIPDIHLMINSIANSSWALTSKCIKRIEVSKSNTDISQLFMNIVSFDIGLTEICLSGNKFMQPLGFERIPSKIGFLDLSDCTFTLDSITSIFNAISNGKICVSGIDLSRIHMDPNDFSKLLELLAAERNGYKSLERIFFDNNVMNPKDSQLFATFLRFNTQLRSLSISQSINIYESSQGFRAFSFAICQLKNLESLYIRGCSDFSYCYGQLLIPVLRYLASKKRIKVLDITDQRIGDVGIDALMIFLQKGQPLIHLKFDGCHSSSFDKLSNFCHLAISSHLIFASWPEEEFMRHINQIPKYDTDRGTLVAEKEMLKSTYVERFGYLCIENQNSLPILKKEKIKEFEDIQQIVTVNEKKENDEKDMKKYSEKFKELNLNVRDNQISTLMTECLGQSFNDPVLSLLASIDRTFSLDNIQD
;
A
#
# COMPACT_ATOMS: atom_id res chain seq x y z
N MET A 1 -32.83 34.22 -15.11
CA MET A 1 -32.52 33.64 -16.43
C MET A 1 -31.58 32.44 -16.32
N GLU A 2 -30.42 32.52 -15.67
CA GLU A 2 -29.51 31.35 -15.54
C GLU A 2 -30.19 30.15 -14.84
N ASN A 3 -30.87 30.34 -13.71
CA ASN A 3 -31.57 29.25 -13.02
C ASN A 3 -32.72 28.61 -13.83
N GLU A 4 -33.45 29.39 -14.63
CA GLU A 4 -34.54 28.84 -15.46
C GLU A 4 -34.01 28.00 -16.61
N LEU A 5 -32.89 28.43 -17.18
CA LEU A 5 -32.20 27.72 -18.23
C LEU A 5 -31.51 26.45 -17.71
N GLU A 6 -30.89 26.50 -16.53
CA GLU A 6 -30.35 25.31 -15.88
C GLU A 6 -31.43 24.29 -15.58
N ASN A 7 -32.55 24.73 -14.97
CA ASN A 7 -33.71 23.86 -14.72
C ASN A 7 -34.25 23.25 -16.03
N PHE A 8 -34.27 24.04 -17.11
CA PHE A 8 -34.67 23.55 -18.42
C PHE A 8 -33.73 22.44 -18.92
N ILE A 9 -32.41 22.63 -18.87
CA ILE A 9 -31.42 21.62 -19.29
C ILE A 9 -31.51 20.37 -18.40
N TRP A 10 -31.67 20.53 -17.09
CA TRP A 10 -31.81 19.40 -16.15
C TRP A 10 -33.12 18.62 -16.36
N SER A 11 -34.15 19.26 -16.90
CA SER A 11 -35.40 18.58 -17.27
C SER A 11 -35.28 17.75 -18.55
N MET A 12 -34.21 17.90 -19.33
CA MET A 12 -34.00 17.15 -20.58
C MET A 12 -33.68 15.68 -20.30
N SER A 13 -32.78 15.41 -19.35
CA SER A 13 -32.30 14.06 -19.03
C SER A 13 -31.80 13.99 -17.59
N PRO A 14 -32.03 12.88 -16.86
CA PRO A 14 -31.37 12.60 -15.58
C PRO A 14 -29.83 12.72 -15.66
N ASN A 15 -29.26 12.36 -16.81
CA ASN A 15 -27.82 12.41 -17.08
C ASN A 15 -27.26 13.83 -17.26
N LEU A 16 -28.12 14.85 -17.23
CA LEU A 16 -27.76 16.27 -17.27
C LEU A 16 -28.01 16.98 -15.93
N LYS A 17 -28.59 16.32 -14.92
CA LYS A 17 -28.88 16.93 -13.61
C LYS A 17 -27.62 17.47 -12.95
N ARG A 18 -27.80 18.50 -12.11
CA ARG A 18 -26.71 19.04 -11.29
C ARG A 18 -26.07 17.93 -10.46
N GLY A 19 -24.74 17.84 -10.51
CA GLY A 19 -23.98 16.81 -9.80
C GLY A 19 -23.79 15.50 -10.58
N THR A 20 -24.44 15.30 -11.73
CA THR A 20 -24.18 14.15 -12.61
C THR A 20 -23.35 14.52 -13.84
N ALA A 21 -23.47 15.75 -14.34
CA ALA A 21 -22.70 16.27 -15.47
C ALA A 21 -22.35 17.76 -15.31
N HIS A 22 -21.28 18.18 -15.99
CA HIS A 22 -21.00 19.60 -16.22
C HIS A 22 -21.39 19.97 -17.67
N VAL A 23 -22.25 20.97 -17.83
CA VAL A 23 -22.66 21.48 -19.16
C VAL A 23 -21.57 22.40 -19.69
N LEU A 24 -21.01 22.06 -20.84
CA LEU A 24 -19.89 22.77 -21.47
C LEU A 24 -20.37 23.70 -22.59
N TYR A 25 -21.47 23.36 -23.24
CA TYR A 25 -22.13 24.17 -24.26
C TYR A 25 -23.63 23.89 -24.27
N TYR A 26 -24.43 24.93 -24.51
CA TYR A 26 -25.84 24.79 -24.87
C TYR A 26 -26.21 25.87 -25.90
N GLY A 27 -27.07 25.54 -26.84
CA GLY A 27 -27.55 26.53 -27.83
C GLY A 27 -28.57 25.94 -28.81
N ASN A 28 -29.23 26.82 -29.57
CA ASN A 28 -30.10 26.39 -30.66
C ASN A 28 -29.26 26.01 -31.89
N VAL A 29 -29.61 24.91 -32.53
CA VAL A 29 -29.00 24.43 -33.78
C VAL A 29 -30.08 23.97 -34.74
N HIS A 30 -29.77 23.90 -36.04
CA HIS A 30 -30.63 23.27 -37.02
C HIS A 30 -30.21 21.80 -37.20
N TRP A 31 -31.00 20.88 -36.64
CA TRP A 31 -30.85 19.45 -36.89
C TRP A 31 -31.26 19.13 -38.32
N ILE A 32 -30.42 18.36 -39.02
CA ILE A 32 -30.62 17.92 -40.39
C ILE A 32 -31.09 16.47 -40.35
N SER A 33 -32.34 16.21 -40.70
CA SER A 33 -32.90 14.86 -40.73
C SER A 33 -32.27 14.01 -41.85
N SER A 34 -32.56 12.70 -41.85
CA SER A 34 -32.20 11.80 -42.95
C SER A 34 -32.77 12.25 -44.31
N THR A 35 -33.89 12.97 -44.31
CA THR A 35 -34.53 13.56 -45.50
C THR A 35 -33.99 14.95 -45.86
N ASN A 36 -32.89 15.39 -45.23
CA ASN A 36 -32.30 16.74 -45.35
C ASN A 36 -33.23 17.89 -44.95
N CYS A 37 -34.30 17.62 -44.19
CA CYS A 37 -35.13 18.67 -43.62
C CYS A 37 -34.44 19.26 -42.39
N THR A 38 -34.44 20.59 -42.27
CA THR A 38 -33.88 21.29 -41.12
C THR A 38 -34.95 21.59 -40.09
N GLN A 39 -34.68 21.28 -38.82
CA GLN A 39 -35.56 21.65 -37.72
C GLN A 39 -34.75 22.25 -36.59
N GLU A 40 -35.23 23.33 -35.99
CA GLU A 40 -34.58 23.92 -34.81
C GLU A 40 -34.67 22.97 -33.61
N ARG A 41 -33.56 22.84 -32.90
CA ARG A 41 -33.37 21.97 -31.73
C ARG A 41 -32.43 22.63 -30.74
N ILE A 42 -32.54 22.23 -29.48
CA ILE A 42 -31.54 22.57 -28.46
C ILE A 42 -30.47 21.49 -28.51
N PHE A 43 -29.22 21.92 -28.61
CA PHE A 43 -28.06 21.07 -28.54
C PHE A 43 -27.29 21.36 -27.26
N VAL A 44 -26.93 20.31 -26.53
CA VAL A 44 -26.18 20.37 -25.27
C VAL A 44 -24.95 19.49 -25.41
N VAL A 45 -23.78 20.05 -25.07
CA VAL A 45 -22.54 19.31 -24.88
C VAL A 45 -22.27 19.30 -23.38
N SER A 46 -22.23 18.13 -22.77
CA SER A 46 -21.88 17.97 -21.36
C SER A 46 -20.64 17.09 -21.20
N THR A 47 -20.21 16.84 -19.97
CA THR A 47 -19.17 15.86 -19.67
C THR A 47 -19.60 14.42 -19.96
N ASN A 48 -20.90 14.09 -19.92
CA ASN A 48 -21.36 12.71 -20.14
C ASN A 48 -21.59 12.38 -21.62
N GLY A 49 -21.83 13.39 -22.46
CA GLY A 49 -22.08 13.19 -23.89
C GLY A 49 -22.71 14.40 -24.54
N ILE A 50 -23.31 14.17 -25.70
CA ILE A 50 -24.06 15.19 -26.45
C ILE A 50 -25.54 14.84 -26.50
N PHE A 51 -26.39 15.86 -26.40
CA PHE A 51 -27.84 15.72 -26.33
C PHE A 51 -28.51 16.69 -27.30
N LEU A 52 -29.51 16.20 -28.01
CA LEU A 52 -30.35 16.99 -28.91
C LEU A 52 -31.79 16.87 -28.46
N GLY A 53 -32.42 17.99 -28.08
CA GLY A 53 -33.79 18.00 -27.60
C GLY A 53 -34.70 18.99 -28.30
N ARG A 54 -36.01 18.75 -28.15
CA ARG A 54 -37.08 19.63 -28.63
C ARG A 54 -37.81 20.29 -27.46
N ARG A 55 -38.22 21.55 -27.63
CA ARG A 55 -39.14 22.22 -26.69
C ARG A 55 -40.55 21.72 -26.93
N LYS A 56 -41.25 21.28 -25.88
CA LYS A 56 -42.69 21.01 -25.90
C LYS A 56 -43.45 22.29 -25.52
N ALA A 57 -44.74 22.35 -25.87
CA ALA A 57 -45.60 23.52 -25.68
C ALA A 57 -45.74 24.00 -24.21
N LEU A 58 -45.39 23.17 -23.23
CA LEU A 58 -45.48 23.46 -21.79
C LEU A 58 -44.12 23.80 -21.14
N GLY A 59 -43.11 24.17 -21.92
CA GLY A 59 -41.76 24.44 -21.40
C GLY A 59 -40.95 23.18 -21.03
N MET A 60 -41.58 22.00 -21.05
CA MET A 60 -40.90 20.72 -20.91
C MET A 60 -40.02 20.45 -22.13
N SER A 61 -38.84 19.90 -21.90
CA SER A 61 -37.97 19.41 -22.96
C SER A 61 -38.04 17.89 -23.09
N GLU A 62 -37.75 17.38 -24.28
CA GLU A 62 -37.56 15.95 -24.51
C GLU A 62 -36.31 15.76 -25.35
N VAL A 63 -35.41 14.89 -24.88
CA VAL A 63 -34.26 14.45 -25.64
C VAL A 63 -34.76 13.60 -26.81
N THR A 64 -34.48 14.06 -28.02
CA THR A 64 -34.79 13.36 -29.26
C THR A 64 -33.67 12.40 -29.66
N THR A 65 -32.42 12.74 -29.35
CA THR A 65 -31.23 11.93 -29.65
C THR A 65 -30.14 12.29 -28.65
N GLN A 66 -29.32 11.31 -28.25
CA GLN A 66 -28.16 11.51 -27.39
C GLN A 66 -27.03 10.57 -27.83
N MET A 67 -25.78 10.96 -27.61
CA MET A 67 -24.64 10.12 -27.96
C MET A 67 -23.58 10.23 -26.88
N SER A 68 -23.12 9.07 -26.39
CA SER A 68 -21.99 8.98 -25.48
C SER A 68 -20.69 9.32 -26.21
N TYR A 69 -19.72 9.90 -25.49
CA TYR A 69 -18.37 10.03 -26.01
C TYR A 69 -17.78 8.66 -26.33
N PHE A 70 -18.00 7.64 -25.50
CA PHE A 70 -17.54 6.28 -25.77
C PHE A 70 -17.98 5.76 -27.16
N ASP A 71 -19.24 6.00 -27.55
CA ASP A 71 -19.80 5.52 -28.82
C ASP A 71 -19.32 6.29 -30.07
N MET A 72 -18.67 7.43 -29.87
CA MET A 72 -18.35 8.35 -30.95
C MET A 72 -17.16 7.85 -31.78
N ILE A 73 -17.41 7.59 -33.07
CA ILE A 73 -16.41 7.09 -34.01
C ILE A 73 -15.91 8.15 -34.98
N SER A 74 -16.74 9.14 -35.33
CA SER A 74 -16.32 10.21 -36.23
C SER A 74 -17.02 11.55 -35.99
N ILE A 75 -16.28 12.61 -36.29
CA ILE A 75 -16.76 13.99 -36.36
C ILE A 75 -16.27 14.56 -37.69
N SER A 76 -17.17 15.02 -38.53
CA SER A 76 -16.86 15.58 -39.84
C SER A 76 -17.53 16.94 -40.03
N ILE A 77 -16.75 17.93 -40.45
CA ILE A 77 -17.22 19.30 -40.65
C ILE A 77 -17.16 19.64 -42.15
N GLY A 78 -18.31 20.06 -42.69
CA GLY A 78 -18.46 20.49 -44.08
C GLY A 78 -19.30 21.77 -44.15
N GLY A 79 -18.65 22.88 -44.50
CA GLY A 79 -19.27 24.21 -44.50
C GLY A 79 -19.79 24.59 -43.10
N THR A 80 -21.07 24.92 -43.01
CA THR A 80 -21.74 25.27 -41.73
C THR A 80 -22.38 24.07 -41.03
N SER A 81 -22.10 22.84 -41.48
CA SER A 81 -22.65 21.63 -40.91
C SER A 81 -21.59 20.73 -40.29
N CYS A 82 -21.95 20.07 -39.19
CA CYS A 82 -21.17 19.02 -38.57
C CYS A 82 -21.98 17.74 -38.52
N ASN A 83 -21.32 16.64 -38.82
CA ASN A 83 -21.84 15.30 -38.78
C ASN A 83 -21.03 14.50 -37.75
N ILE A 84 -21.72 14.06 -36.69
CA ILE A 84 -21.17 13.27 -35.59
C ILE A 84 -21.80 11.89 -35.68
N SER A 85 -20.99 10.83 -35.71
CA SER A 85 -21.49 9.47 -35.87
C SER A 85 -20.97 8.52 -34.81
N SER A 86 -21.84 7.57 -34.44
CA SER A 86 -21.48 6.32 -33.77
C SER A 86 -21.64 5.15 -34.76
N GLN A 87 -21.58 3.91 -34.28
CA GLN A 87 -21.90 2.74 -35.10
C GLN A 87 -23.39 2.62 -35.44
N THR A 88 -24.25 3.17 -34.59
CA THR A 88 -25.71 2.99 -34.64
C THR A 88 -26.46 4.27 -34.98
N GLU A 89 -25.86 5.44 -34.74
CA GLU A 89 -26.53 6.73 -34.81
C GLU A 89 -25.71 7.80 -35.51
N GLN A 90 -26.40 8.80 -36.05
CA GLN A 90 -25.80 9.95 -36.72
C GLN A 90 -26.52 11.24 -36.34
N ILE A 91 -25.79 12.20 -35.78
CA ILE A 91 -26.29 13.54 -35.45
C ILE A 91 -25.69 14.54 -36.45
N ARG A 92 -26.55 15.08 -37.32
CA ARG A 92 -26.19 16.15 -38.27
C ARG A 92 -26.80 17.46 -37.81
N ILE A 93 -25.96 18.47 -37.60
CA ILE A 93 -26.38 19.78 -37.13
C ILE A 93 -25.73 20.89 -37.95
N ARG A 94 -26.44 22.02 -38.07
CA ARG A 94 -25.95 23.27 -38.66
C ARG A 94 -26.03 24.40 -37.64
N ALA A 95 -24.95 25.16 -37.50
CA ALA A 95 -24.83 26.31 -36.60
C ALA A 95 -23.73 27.26 -37.09
N ASP A 96 -23.79 28.52 -36.68
CA ASP A 96 -22.79 29.53 -37.08
C ASP A 96 -21.43 29.29 -36.42
N ASN A 97 -21.42 28.74 -35.20
CA ASN A 97 -20.22 28.40 -34.41
C ASN A 97 -19.88 26.91 -34.45
N ILE A 98 -20.27 26.20 -35.53
CA ILE A 98 -20.22 24.74 -35.56
C ILE A 98 -18.81 24.16 -35.36
N GLU A 99 -17.80 24.86 -35.86
CA GLU A 99 -16.39 24.47 -35.72
C GLU A 99 -15.97 24.45 -34.24
N GLN A 100 -16.40 25.44 -33.44
CA GLN A 100 -16.10 25.51 -32.01
C GLN A 100 -16.80 24.39 -31.23
N ILE A 101 -18.05 24.10 -31.58
CA ILE A 101 -18.83 23.01 -30.96
C ILE A 101 -18.15 21.67 -31.25
N ALA A 102 -17.81 21.39 -32.51
CA ALA A 102 -17.18 20.14 -32.91
C ALA A 102 -15.80 19.95 -32.28
N LEU A 103 -14.99 21.01 -32.19
CA LEU A 103 -13.70 20.97 -31.49
C LEU A 103 -13.88 20.71 -30.00
N LEU A 104 -14.85 21.35 -29.33
CA LEU A 104 -15.16 21.07 -27.92
C LEU A 104 -15.51 19.59 -27.71
N ILE A 105 -16.41 19.04 -28.53
CA ILE A 105 -16.81 17.63 -28.47
C ILE A 105 -15.59 16.71 -28.65
N TYR A 106 -14.74 17.00 -29.64
CA TYR A 106 -13.52 16.24 -29.88
C TYR A 106 -12.56 16.28 -28.68
N PHE A 107 -12.34 17.45 -28.08
CA PHE A 107 -11.44 17.59 -26.94
C PHE A 107 -11.96 16.87 -25.70
N VAL A 108 -13.25 16.96 -25.38
CA VAL A 108 -13.86 16.21 -24.28
C VAL A 108 -13.68 14.72 -24.51
N ARG A 109 -13.96 14.26 -25.74
CA ARG A 109 -13.81 12.86 -26.14
C ARG A 109 -12.38 12.34 -26.01
N GLN A 110 -11.39 13.12 -26.43
CA GLN A 110 -9.98 12.73 -26.30
C GLN A 110 -9.50 12.74 -24.85
N ALA A 111 -9.93 13.74 -24.07
CA ALA A 111 -9.54 13.85 -22.68
C ALA A 111 -10.10 12.70 -21.85
N GLN A 112 -11.31 12.23 -22.14
CA GLN A 112 -11.91 11.11 -21.44
C GLN A 112 -11.40 9.76 -21.91
N PHE A 113 -11.20 9.54 -23.22
CA PHE A 113 -10.79 8.25 -23.75
C PHE A 113 -9.65 8.39 -24.76
N SER A 114 -8.54 7.70 -24.49
CA SER A 114 -7.35 7.74 -25.33
C SER A 114 -7.67 7.34 -26.79
N PRO A 115 -7.29 8.15 -27.80
CA PRO A 115 -7.42 7.79 -29.21
C PRO A 115 -6.65 6.53 -29.61
N SER A 116 -5.63 6.13 -28.84
CA SER A 116 -4.88 4.88 -29.09
C SER A 116 -5.71 3.63 -28.78
N LEU A 117 -6.59 3.70 -27.78
CA LEU A 117 -7.45 2.60 -27.34
C LEU A 117 -8.84 2.68 -27.96
N LEU A 118 -9.35 3.89 -28.19
CA LEU A 118 -10.66 4.14 -28.78
C LEU A 118 -10.54 5.19 -29.89
N PRO A 119 -10.15 4.77 -31.11
CA PRO A 119 -9.91 5.68 -32.23
C PRO A 119 -11.13 6.52 -32.61
N ILE A 120 -10.88 7.75 -33.04
CA ILE A 120 -11.89 8.68 -33.53
C ILE A 120 -11.40 9.38 -34.81
N SER A 121 -12.22 9.38 -35.86
CA SER A 121 -11.94 10.11 -37.09
C SER A 121 -12.42 11.57 -36.97
N PHE A 122 -11.51 12.52 -37.19
CA PHE A 122 -11.84 13.95 -37.17
C PHE A 122 -11.49 14.58 -38.52
N ASN A 123 -12.50 14.93 -39.31
CA ASN A 123 -12.34 15.47 -40.66
C ASN A 123 -12.79 16.93 -40.73
N PHE A 124 -11.89 17.81 -41.17
CA PHE A 124 -12.13 19.23 -41.28
C PHE A 124 -11.87 19.70 -42.71
N GLN A 125 -12.93 20.06 -43.45
CA GLN A 125 -12.81 20.39 -44.89
C GLN A 125 -12.26 21.80 -45.17
N ASN A 126 -12.28 22.72 -44.21
CA ASN A 126 -11.75 24.07 -44.36
C ASN A 126 -10.25 24.11 -44.01
N SER A 127 -9.37 24.44 -44.95
CA SER A 127 -7.92 24.57 -44.71
C SER A 127 -7.52 25.82 -43.91
N GLY A 128 -8.46 26.53 -43.29
CA GLY A 128 -8.20 27.71 -42.48
C GLY A 128 -7.35 27.36 -41.25
N SER A 129 -6.25 28.09 -41.03
CA SER A 129 -5.36 27.92 -39.88
C SER A 129 -6.07 28.31 -38.57
N TYR A 130 -6.83 27.38 -38.00
CA TYR A 130 -7.56 27.61 -36.76
C TYR A 130 -6.64 27.50 -35.54
N ASN A 131 -6.82 28.40 -34.59
CA ASN A 131 -6.07 28.38 -33.33
C ASN A 131 -6.66 27.32 -32.38
N MET A 132 -6.29 26.05 -32.57
CA MET A 132 -6.73 24.93 -31.72
C MET A 132 -6.47 25.16 -30.22
N LYS A 133 -5.53 26.05 -29.86
CA LYS A 133 -5.15 26.30 -28.45
C LYS A 133 -6.21 27.02 -27.63
N THR A 134 -7.12 27.80 -28.25
CA THR A 134 -8.15 28.52 -27.49
C THR A 134 -9.29 27.61 -27.06
N THR A 135 -9.70 26.67 -27.92
CA THR A 135 -10.82 25.77 -27.64
C THR A 135 -10.42 24.62 -26.72
N ALA A 136 -9.17 24.16 -26.73
CA ALA A 136 -8.70 23.14 -25.79
C ALA A 136 -8.76 23.60 -24.31
N LYS A 137 -8.77 24.91 -24.04
CA LYS A 137 -8.83 25.46 -22.67
C LYS A 137 -10.22 25.39 -22.03
N SER A 138 -11.28 25.12 -22.79
CA SER A 138 -12.65 25.16 -22.27
C SER A 138 -13.05 23.90 -21.49
N TYR A 139 -12.40 22.77 -21.75
CA TYR A 139 -12.58 21.56 -20.95
C TYR A 139 -11.51 21.48 -19.86
N LYS A 140 -11.93 21.68 -18.61
CA LYS A 140 -11.14 21.42 -17.41
C LYS A 140 -11.98 20.59 -16.46
N SER A 141 -11.89 19.27 -16.58
CA SER A 141 -12.51 18.41 -15.60
C SER A 141 -11.71 18.41 -14.31
N ARG A 142 -12.41 18.46 -13.17
CA ARG A 142 -11.82 18.17 -11.87
C ARG A 142 -11.62 16.66 -11.67
N HIS A 143 -12.43 15.83 -12.33
CA HIS A 143 -12.46 14.38 -12.17
C HIS A 143 -12.77 13.69 -13.51
N VAL A 144 -11.76 13.60 -14.39
CA VAL A 144 -11.92 13.00 -15.73
C VAL A 144 -12.49 11.58 -15.66
N PHE A 145 -12.12 10.82 -14.63
CA PHE A 145 -12.63 9.47 -14.38
C PHE A 145 -14.15 9.45 -14.11
N ALA A 146 -14.68 10.38 -13.31
CA ALA A 146 -16.11 10.47 -13.04
C ALA A 146 -16.89 10.85 -14.29
N ASP A 147 -16.37 11.80 -15.09
CA ASP A 147 -16.96 12.15 -16.39
C ASP A 147 -17.00 10.96 -17.34
N ARG A 148 -15.93 10.14 -17.34
CA ARG A 148 -15.85 8.90 -18.13
C ARG A 148 -16.92 7.89 -17.68
N ILE A 149 -17.12 7.70 -16.37
CA ILE A 149 -18.20 6.85 -15.84
C ILE A 149 -19.55 7.35 -16.33
N GLY A 150 -19.78 8.66 -16.29
CA GLY A 150 -21.03 9.24 -16.77
C GLY A 150 -21.26 9.02 -18.27
N SER A 151 -20.21 9.12 -19.08
CA SER A 151 -20.26 8.76 -20.50
C SER A 151 -20.52 7.26 -20.71
N CYS A 152 -19.88 6.38 -19.95
CA CYS A 152 -20.14 4.94 -20.03
C CYS A 152 -21.56 4.57 -19.55
N ALA A 153 -22.12 5.29 -18.58
CA ALA A 153 -23.50 5.10 -18.15
C ALA A 153 -24.48 5.47 -19.27
N LEU A 154 -24.21 6.56 -19.98
CA LEU A 154 -24.98 6.96 -21.16
C LEU A 154 -24.93 5.88 -22.27
N HIS A 155 -23.76 5.26 -22.49
CA HIS A 155 -23.59 4.15 -23.43
C HIS A 155 -24.48 2.95 -23.07
N TYR A 156 -24.58 2.60 -21.79
CA TYR A 156 -25.45 1.51 -21.33
C TYR A 156 -26.92 1.91 -21.17
N GLY A 157 -27.29 3.15 -21.47
CA GLY A 157 -28.66 3.66 -21.25
C GLY A 157 -29.06 3.71 -19.78
N ILE A 158 -28.09 3.85 -18.88
CA ILE A 158 -28.32 3.95 -17.44
C ILE A 158 -28.57 5.42 -17.06
N GLU A 159 -29.63 5.65 -16.29
CA GLU A 159 -29.90 6.96 -15.70
C GLU A 159 -29.01 7.18 -14.48
N LEU A 160 -28.36 8.34 -14.42
CA LEU A 160 -27.48 8.74 -13.32
C LEU A 160 -28.24 9.56 -12.28
N PHE A 161 -28.00 9.23 -11.02
CA PHE A 161 -28.46 10.01 -9.87
C PHE A 161 -27.29 10.76 -9.21
N PRO A 162 -27.47 12.03 -8.79
CA PRO A 162 -26.41 12.82 -8.16
C PRO A 162 -25.77 12.11 -6.95
N GLU A 163 -26.57 11.39 -6.16
CA GLU A 163 -26.13 10.68 -4.97
C GLU A 163 -25.13 9.56 -5.32
N GLU A 164 -25.39 8.81 -6.40
CA GLU A 164 -24.52 7.73 -6.87
C GLU A 164 -23.21 8.27 -7.45
N MET A 165 -23.29 9.37 -8.21
CA MET A 165 -22.12 10.00 -8.81
C MET A 165 -21.26 10.77 -7.79
N SER A 166 -21.88 11.26 -6.71
CA SER A 166 -21.18 12.02 -5.68
C SER A 166 -19.97 11.28 -5.12
N VAL A 167 -20.05 9.95 -4.97
CA VAL A 167 -18.95 9.10 -4.49
C VAL A 167 -17.69 9.23 -5.35
N PHE A 168 -17.84 9.44 -6.67
CA PHE A 168 -16.72 9.60 -7.60
C PHE A 168 -16.21 11.04 -7.71
N TYR A 169 -17.05 12.02 -7.39
CA TYR A 169 -16.67 13.44 -7.40
C TYR A 169 -16.10 13.92 -6.05
N THR A 170 -16.44 13.27 -4.93
CA THR A 170 -15.94 13.69 -3.59
C THR A 170 -14.70 12.93 -3.16
N ASN A 171 -14.43 11.75 -3.73
CA ASN A 171 -13.18 11.04 -3.49
C ASN A 171 -12.12 11.50 -4.49
N ASP A 172 -11.42 12.60 -4.15
CA ASP A 172 -10.07 12.87 -4.68
C ASP A 172 -9.07 11.72 -4.37
N SER A 173 -9.48 10.80 -3.49
CA SER A 173 -8.70 9.69 -2.96
C SER A 173 -8.97 8.34 -3.63
N LEU A 174 -9.78 8.27 -4.70
CA LEU A 174 -9.86 7.02 -5.47
C LEU A 174 -8.44 6.69 -5.92
N PRO A 175 -7.81 5.62 -5.39
CA PRO A 175 -6.41 5.37 -5.64
C PRO A 175 -6.32 4.92 -7.10
N TYR A 176 -6.01 5.84 -8.00
CA TYR A 176 -5.98 5.58 -9.44
C TYR A 176 -5.09 4.36 -9.79
N HIS A 177 -4.15 4.01 -8.90
CA HIS A 177 -3.31 2.82 -8.99
C HIS A 177 -3.92 1.50 -8.55
N ASN A 178 -4.86 1.51 -7.60
CA ASN A 178 -5.44 0.28 -7.08
C ASN A 178 -6.96 0.41 -7.03
N PHE A 179 -7.65 -0.44 -7.78
CA PHE A 179 -9.11 -0.49 -7.72
C PHE A 179 -9.59 -1.77 -7.05
N GLU A 180 -10.41 -1.64 -6.01
CA GLU A 180 -11.01 -2.77 -5.29
C GLU A 180 -12.48 -2.96 -5.67
N ILE A 181 -12.84 -4.19 -6.07
CA ILE A 181 -14.23 -4.64 -6.24
C ILE A 181 -14.55 -5.64 -5.15
N ASN A 182 -15.60 -5.36 -4.40
CA ASN A 182 -16.18 -6.29 -3.45
C ASN A 182 -17.62 -6.67 -3.83
N ASN A 183 -18.24 -7.55 -3.04
CA ASN A 183 -19.62 -7.98 -3.30
C ASN A 183 -20.63 -6.82 -3.34
N ALA A 184 -20.45 -5.76 -2.56
CA ALA A 184 -21.35 -4.60 -2.58
C ALA A 184 -21.24 -3.85 -3.92
N ILE A 185 -20.00 -3.58 -4.35
CA ILE A 185 -19.71 -2.92 -5.64
C ILE A 185 -20.17 -3.79 -6.83
N SER A 186 -20.08 -5.11 -6.73
CA SER A 186 -20.49 -6.01 -7.82
C SER A 186 -22.00 -5.99 -8.12
N ASN A 187 -22.81 -5.52 -7.18
CA ASN A 187 -24.25 -5.35 -7.34
C ASN A 187 -24.63 -3.89 -7.61
N PHE A 188 -23.64 -2.99 -7.73
CA PHE A 188 -23.88 -1.58 -8.01
C PHE A 188 -24.41 -1.41 -9.43
N MET A 189 -25.42 -0.56 -9.61
CA MET A 189 -26.03 -0.32 -10.93
C MET A 189 -25.01 0.18 -11.94
N LEU A 190 -24.03 0.99 -11.50
CA LEU A 190 -22.98 1.53 -12.35
C LEU A 190 -21.76 0.61 -12.51
N ILE A 191 -21.80 -0.66 -12.09
CA ILE A 191 -20.62 -1.53 -12.16
C ILE A 191 -20.12 -1.75 -13.60
N LYS A 192 -21.03 -1.88 -14.57
CA LYS A 192 -20.66 -1.99 -15.99
C LYS A 192 -20.07 -0.67 -16.53
N PRO A 193 -20.71 0.50 -16.35
CA PRO A 193 -20.09 1.79 -16.64
C PRO A 193 -18.71 1.99 -16.02
N LEU A 194 -18.57 1.62 -14.76
CA LEU A 194 -17.34 1.72 -13.99
C LEU A 194 -16.23 0.83 -14.56
N ALA A 195 -16.53 -0.44 -14.83
CA ALA A 195 -15.56 -1.35 -15.44
C ALA A 195 -15.11 -0.87 -16.84
N LEU A 196 -16.04 -0.34 -17.63
CA LEU A 196 -15.71 0.24 -18.92
C LEU A 196 -14.86 1.52 -18.77
N ALA A 197 -15.13 2.37 -17.78
CA ALA A 197 -14.33 3.55 -17.51
C ALA A 197 -12.90 3.21 -17.04
N LEU A 198 -12.74 2.20 -16.18
CA LEU A 198 -11.45 1.69 -15.70
C LEU A 198 -10.59 1.11 -16.83
N THR A 199 -11.22 0.65 -17.90
CA THR A 199 -10.53 0.10 -19.07
C THR A 199 -9.58 1.13 -19.71
N PHE A 200 -9.89 2.43 -19.57
CA PHE A 200 -9.12 3.55 -20.12
C PHE A 200 -8.27 4.28 -19.08
N GLU A 201 -8.22 3.77 -17.85
CA GLU A 201 -7.42 4.36 -16.79
C GLU A 201 -5.95 3.96 -16.94
N GLN A 202 -5.08 4.94 -17.17
CA GLN A 202 -3.66 4.71 -17.43
C GLN A 202 -2.90 4.39 -16.15
N ASP A 203 -3.38 4.95 -15.04
CA ASP A 203 -2.77 4.79 -13.74
C ASP A 203 -3.15 3.46 -13.07
N LEU A 204 -4.10 2.68 -13.62
CA LEU A 204 -4.59 1.44 -13.02
C LEU A 204 -3.57 0.30 -13.15
N HIS A 205 -2.73 0.12 -12.13
CA HIS A 205 -1.74 -0.95 -12.08
C HIS A 205 -2.20 -2.18 -11.28
N LYS A 206 -3.14 -2.02 -10.34
CA LYS A 206 -3.63 -3.12 -9.50
C LYS A 206 -5.14 -3.22 -9.48
N PHE A 207 -5.63 -4.44 -9.61
CA PHE A 207 -7.04 -4.77 -9.51
C PHE A 207 -7.26 -5.76 -8.37
N ILE A 208 -8.04 -5.38 -7.38
CA ILE A 208 -8.27 -6.14 -6.16
C ILE A 208 -9.70 -6.66 -6.18
N LEU A 209 -9.85 -7.97 -6.09
CA LEU A 209 -11.13 -8.64 -5.91
C LEU A 209 -11.24 -9.07 -4.46
N TYR A 210 -12.26 -8.61 -3.75
CA TYR A 210 -12.43 -8.87 -2.31
C TYR A 210 -13.77 -9.53 -2.01
N LYS A 211 -13.74 -10.73 -1.42
CA LYS A 211 -14.96 -11.45 -0.97
C LYS A 211 -16.02 -11.56 -2.05
N CYS A 212 -15.65 -11.99 -3.25
CA CYS A 212 -16.55 -12.11 -4.38
C CYS A 212 -16.35 -13.40 -5.18
N ASN A 213 -17.37 -13.77 -5.97
CA ASN A 213 -17.25 -14.87 -6.93
C ASN A 213 -16.50 -14.37 -8.18
N VAL A 214 -15.34 -14.97 -8.47
CA VAL A 214 -14.43 -14.54 -9.54
C VAL A 214 -15.10 -14.62 -10.91
N ALA A 215 -15.84 -15.70 -11.20
CA ALA A 215 -16.52 -15.89 -12.47
C ALA A 215 -17.49 -14.73 -12.78
N LYS A 216 -18.34 -14.37 -11.81
CA LYS A 216 -19.27 -13.24 -11.96
C LYS A 216 -18.55 -11.92 -12.22
N ILE A 217 -17.49 -11.62 -11.46
CA ILE A 217 -16.76 -10.36 -11.63
C ILE A 217 -16.04 -10.30 -12.98
N PHE A 218 -15.41 -11.39 -13.39
CA PHE A 218 -14.71 -11.47 -14.67
C PHE A 218 -15.66 -11.21 -15.85
N GLN A 219 -16.88 -11.73 -15.80
CA GLN A 219 -17.90 -11.44 -16.83
C GLN A 219 -18.30 -9.96 -16.85
N ILE A 220 -18.48 -9.34 -15.67
CA ILE A 220 -18.85 -7.93 -15.56
C ILE A 220 -17.71 -7.02 -16.02
N CYS A 221 -16.47 -7.38 -15.67
CA CYS A 221 -15.27 -6.58 -15.90
C CYS A 221 -14.49 -7.01 -17.15
N TYR A 222 -15.16 -7.71 -18.08
CA TYR A 222 -14.54 -8.23 -19.31
C TYR A 222 -13.73 -7.18 -20.07
N SER A 223 -14.25 -5.94 -20.16
CA SER A 223 -13.60 -4.85 -20.89
C SER A 223 -12.22 -4.50 -20.34
N ILE A 224 -12.02 -4.58 -19.01
CA ILE A 224 -10.73 -4.29 -18.37
C ILE A 224 -9.70 -5.28 -18.91
N PHE A 225 -9.99 -6.57 -18.86
CA PHE A 225 -9.07 -7.60 -19.33
C PHE A 225 -8.91 -7.63 -20.85
N ALA A 226 -9.94 -7.24 -21.59
CA ALA A 226 -9.88 -7.21 -23.04
C ALA A 226 -8.96 -6.09 -23.57
N CYS A 227 -8.97 -4.92 -22.92
CA CYS A 227 -8.45 -3.68 -23.51
C CYS A 227 -7.48 -2.88 -22.63
N ASN A 228 -7.48 -3.04 -21.30
CA ASN A 228 -6.56 -2.28 -20.44
C ASN A 228 -5.13 -2.84 -20.60
N GLN A 229 -4.15 -1.99 -20.90
CA GLN A 229 -2.76 -2.37 -21.13
C GLN A 229 -1.82 -2.03 -19.96
N PHE A 230 -2.37 -1.42 -18.91
CA PHE A 230 -1.63 -0.87 -17.77
C PHE A 230 -1.74 -1.73 -16.51
N LEU A 231 -2.70 -2.66 -16.48
CA LEU A 231 -2.98 -3.53 -15.34
C LEU A 231 -1.86 -4.56 -15.13
N GLU A 232 -0.93 -4.28 -14.23
CA GLU A 232 0.19 -5.19 -13.98
C GLU A 232 -0.17 -6.35 -13.06
N ARG A 233 -1.07 -6.11 -12.09
CA ARG A 233 -1.30 -7.02 -10.97
C ARG A 233 -2.77 -7.22 -10.65
N ILE A 234 -3.15 -8.47 -10.43
CA ILE A 234 -4.46 -8.83 -9.87
C ILE A 234 -4.30 -9.49 -8.50
N ILE A 235 -5.15 -9.09 -7.54
CA ILE A 235 -5.19 -9.60 -6.18
C ILE A 235 -6.56 -10.21 -5.93
N PHE A 236 -6.61 -11.50 -5.65
CA PHE A 236 -7.80 -12.19 -5.16
C PHE A 236 -7.70 -12.27 -3.64
N ASN A 237 -8.63 -11.65 -2.93
CA ASN A 237 -8.63 -11.59 -1.47
C ASN A 237 -9.93 -12.21 -0.94
N ASP A 238 -9.84 -13.41 -0.38
CA ASP A 238 -11.00 -14.15 0.16
C ASP A 238 -12.08 -14.39 -0.92
N CYS A 239 -11.65 -14.70 -2.15
CA CYS A 239 -12.53 -14.91 -3.30
C CYS A 239 -12.99 -16.37 -3.45
N ASP A 240 -14.17 -16.55 -4.07
CA ASP A 240 -14.71 -17.83 -4.51
C ASP A 240 -14.40 -18.08 -6.00
N PHE A 241 -13.78 -19.24 -6.29
CA PHE A 241 -13.35 -19.65 -7.62
C PHE A 241 -14.35 -20.57 -8.34
N THR A 242 -15.52 -20.82 -7.77
CA THR A 242 -16.57 -21.63 -8.41
C THR A 242 -16.90 -21.08 -9.80
N ASN A 243 -16.81 -21.94 -10.82
CA ASN A 243 -16.99 -21.64 -12.26
C ASN A 243 -15.99 -20.64 -12.88
N ALA A 244 -14.93 -20.25 -12.16
CA ALA A 244 -13.97 -19.27 -12.67
C ALA A 244 -13.18 -19.80 -13.88
N ALA A 245 -12.81 -21.08 -13.88
CA ALA A 245 -12.09 -21.74 -14.98
C ALA A 245 -12.82 -21.61 -16.33
N GLN A 246 -14.13 -21.87 -16.37
CA GLN A 246 -14.93 -21.76 -17.60
C GLN A 246 -14.98 -20.32 -18.12
N THR A 247 -15.08 -19.36 -17.20
CA THR A 247 -15.12 -17.93 -17.54
C THR A 247 -13.78 -17.47 -18.09
N VAL A 248 -12.67 -17.87 -17.47
CA VAL A 248 -11.30 -17.57 -17.91
C VAL A 248 -11.07 -17.98 -19.36
N ASN A 249 -11.46 -19.20 -19.74
CA ASN A 249 -11.30 -19.67 -21.12
C ASN A 249 -12.06 -18.78 -22.11
N SER A 250 -13.32 -18.48 -21.82
CA SER A 250 -14.13 -17.62 -22.70
C SER A 250 -13.62 -16.18 -22.81
N LEU A 251 -12.93 -15.71 -21.76
CA LEU A 251 -12.55 -14.31 -21.60
C LEU A 251 -11.17 -14.04 -22.19
N PHE A 252 -10.19 -14.89 -21.90
CA PHE A 252 -8.82 -14.68 -22.32
C PHE A 252 -8.51 -15.13 -23.74
N ASP A 253 -9.36 -15.96 -24.37
CA ASP A 253 -9.31 -16.24 -25.82
C ASP A 253 -9.30 -14.95 -26.67
N LYS A 254 -9.88 -13.87 -26.14
CA LYS A 254 -10.05 -12.58 -26.81
C LYS A 254 -9.24 -11.45 -26.17
N ALA A 255 -8.55 -11.73 -25.06
CA ALA A 255 -7.83 -10.70 -24.33
C ALA A 255 -6.58 -10.28 -25.10
N THR A 256 -6.39 -8.97 -25.25
CA THR A 256 -5.16 -8.43 -25.86
C THR A 256 -4.00 -8.34 -24.86
N PHE A 257 -4.33 -8.32 -23.57
CA PHE A 257 -3.40 -8.10 -22.48
C PHE A 257 -3.81 -8.91 -21.23
N LEU A 258 -2.83 -9.29 -20.40
CA LEU A 258 -3.05 -10.03 -19.17
C LEU A 258 -2.13 -9.52 -18.05
N PRO A 259 -2.59 -9.53 -16.78
CA PRO A 259 -1.75 -9.19 -15.64
C PRO A 259 -0.51 -10.08 -15.59
N VAL A 260 0.64 -9.48 -15.28
CA VAL A 260 1.91 -10.20 -15.12
C VAL A 260 2.11 -10.72 -13.70
N THR A 261 1.37 -10.20 -12.71
CA THR A 261 1.42 -10.66 -11.32
C THR A 261 0.04 -11.09 -10.82
N TRP A 262 0.00 -12.28 -10.22
CA TRP A 262 -1.20 -12.90 -9.68
C TRP A 262 -0.99 -13.15 -8.19
N CYS A 263 -1.84 -12.57 -7.35
CA CYS A 263 -1.75 -12.67 -5.90
C CYS A 263 -3.03 -13.27 -5.33
N PHE A 264 -2.91 -14.34 -4.57
CA PHE A 264 -3.99 -15.03 -3.88
C PHE A 264 -3.80 -14.80 -2.38
N LYS A 265 -4.75 -14.10 -1.76
CA LYS A 265 -4.70 -13.69 -0.36
C LYS A 265 -5.91 -14.24 0.37
N ASN A 266 -5.72 -14.92 1.50
CA ASN A 266 -6.83 -15.48 2.28
C ASN A 266 -7.78 -16.39 1.47
N CYS A 267 -7.30 -16.99 0.37
CA CYS A 267 -8.11 -17.83 -0.52
C CYS A 267 -7.97 -19.32 -0.16
N ASP A 268 -9.02 -20.10 -0.40
CA ASP A 268 -8.93 -21.56 -0.41
C ASP A 268 -8.33 -22.06 -1.73
N CYS A 269 -7.00 -22.12 -1.75
CA CYS A 269 -6.22 -22.61 -2.88
C CYS A 269 -6.11 -24.15 -2.90
N SER A 270 -6.76 -24.84 -1.95
CA SER A 270 -6.87 -26.30 -1.93
C SER A 270 -8.08 -26.84 -2.67
N SER A 271 -9.07 -25.97 -2.96
CA SER A 271 -10.29 -26.35 -3.63
C SER A 271 -10.07 -26.81 -5.08
N PRO A 272 -10.82 -27.81 -5.58
CA PRO A 272 -10.75 -28.22 -6.99
C PRO A 272 -11.09 -27.08 -7.97
N ALA A 273 -11.98 -26.17 -7.56
CA ALA A 273 -12.36 -25.01 -8.36
C ALA A 273 -11.17 -24.05 -8.56
N PHE A 274 -10.39 -23.80 -7.51
CA PHE A 274 -9.17 -23.01 -7.61
C PHE A 274 -8.12 -23.69 -8.48
N ILE A 275 -7.86 -24.99 -8.27
CA ILE A 275 -6.87 -25.73 -9.06
C ILE A 275 -7.22 -25.70 -10.55
N SER A 276 -8.47 -25.99 -10.88
CA SER A 276 -8.95 -25.91 -12.25
C SER A 276 -8.80 -24.49 -12.81
N PHE A 277 -9.13 -23.45 -12.03
CA PHE A 277 -8.90 -22.07 -12.44
C PHE A 277 -7.41 -21.80 -12.73
N PHE A 278 -6.50 -22.19 -11.84
CA PHE A 278 -5.07 -21.95 -11.96
C PHE A 278 -4.45 -22.67 -13.16
N GLU A 279 -4.86 -23.92 -13.41
CA GLU A 279 -4.46 -24.67 -14.62
C GLU A 279 -4.95 -23.98 -15.89
N ASN A 280 -6.19 -23.46 -15.94
CA ASN A 280 -6.69 -22.77 -17.13
C ASN A 280 -6.04 -21.38 -17.36
N LEU A 281 -5.37 -20.79 -16.35
CA LEU A 281 -4.59 -19.57 -16.58
C LEU A 281 -3.43 -19.79 -17.57
N THR A 282 -2.93 -21.03 -17.69
CA THR A 282 -1.72 -21.31 -18.46
C THR A 282 -1.92 -21.26 -19.96
N ASP A 283 -3.14 -21.53 -20.42
CA ASP A 283 -3.47 -21.57 -21.85
C ASP A 283 -3.46 -20.17 -22.48
N HIS A 284 -3.64 -19.12 -21.67
CA HIS A 284 -3.85 -17.76 -22.15
C HIS A 284 -2.76 -16.79 -21.73
N SER A 285 -2.10 -17.03 -20.59
CA SER A 285 -1.05 -16.13 -20.11
C SER A 285 0.19 -16.20 -20.98
N LYS A 286 0.61 -15.05 -21.53
CA LYS A 286 1.84 -14.98 -22.33
C LYS A 286 3.09 -14.79 -21.48
N ARG A 287 2.96 -14.24 -20.27
CA ARG A 287 4.10 -13.93 -19.40
C ARG A 287 3.67 -13.64 -17.95
N VAL A 288 3.77 -14.64 -17.09
CA VAL A 288 3.66 -14.44 -15.64
C VAL A 288 5.04 -14.14 -15.07
N LYS A 289 5.16 -13.01 -14.38
CA LYS A 289 6.36 -12.57 -13.66
C LYS A 289 6.25 -12.75 -12.15
N GLY A 290 5.04 -12.76 -11.59
CA GLY A 290 4.84 -12.83 -10.14
C GLY A 290 3.70 -13.75 -9.74
N LEU A 291 3.97 -14.62 -8.77
CA LEU A 291 2.97 -15.45 -8.11
C LEU A 291 3.10 -15.27 -6.59
N GLU A 292 1.99 -14.94 -5.94
CA GLU A 292 1.96 -14.71 -4.50
C GLU A 292 0.81 -15.49 -3.86
N PHE A 293 1.11 -16.29 -2.85
CA PHE A 293 0.17 -17.09 -2.05
C PHE A 293 0.28 -16.66 -0.59
N VAL A 294 -0.59 -15.75 -0.17
CA VAL A 294 -0.51 -15.06 1.13
C VAL A 294 -1.64 -15.49 2.04
N ASN A 295 -1.32 -16.18 3.13
CA ASN A 295 -2.31 -16.68 4.08
C ASN A 295 -3.41 -17.53 3.42
N THR A 296 -3.03 -18.35 2.43
CA THR A 296 -3.95 -19.21 1.70
C THR A 296 -4.06 -20.59 2.34
N THR A 297 -5.23 -21.22 2.24
CA THR A 297 -5.37 -22.63 2.57
C THR A 297 -4.81 -23.46 1.42
N LEU A 298 -3.77 -24.24 1.66
CA LEU A 298 -3.18 -25.19 0.71
C LEU A 298 -2.96 -26.52 1.41
N THR A 299 -3.24 -27.62 0.70
CA THR A 299 -2.75 -28.95 1.02
C THR A 299 -1.44 -29.23 0.28
N SER A 300 -0.67 -30.23 0.73
CA SER A 300 0.52 -30.69 -0.02
C SER A 300 0.20 -31.07 -1.46
N GLN A 301 -0.97 -31.70 -1.70
CA GLN A 301 -1.39 -32.10 -3.03
C GLN A 301 -1.68 -30.89 -3.92
N SER A 302 -2.45 -29.91 -3.43
CA SER A 302 -2.73 -28.69 -4.21
C SER A 302 -1.46 -27.90 -4.51
N LEU A 303 -0.54 -27.77 -3.54
CA LEU A 303 0.72 -27.07 -3.78
C LEU A 303 1.58 -27.82 -4.81
N MET A 304 1.66 -29.15 -4.72
CA MET A 304 2.36 -29.96 -5.72
C MET A 304 1.76 -29.76 -7.13
N THR A 305 0.44 -29.76 -7.27
CA THR A 305 -0.23 -29.50 -8.56
C THR A 305 0.08 -28.10 -9.08
N ILE A 306 0.05 -27.07 -8.22
CA ILE A 306 0.44 -25.69 -8.59
C ILE A 306 1.90 -25.65 -9.07
N ILE A 307 2.83 -26.27 -8.33
CA ILE A 307 4.25 -26.30 -8.70
C ILE A 307 4.45 -27.06 -10.03
N GLN A 308 3.79 -28.19 -10.23
CA GLN A 308 3.83 -28.91 -11.51
C GLN A 308 3.31 -28.04 -12.65
N THR A 309 2.20 -27.34 -12.43
CA THR A 309 1.65 -26.39 -13.40
C THR A 309 2.65 -25.29 -13.74
N ILE A 310 3.38 -24.76 -12.76
CA ILE A 310 4.45 -23.78 -12.98
C ILE A 310 5.60 -24.37 -13.81
N LEU A 311 6.01 -25.60 -13.52
CA LEU A 311 7.16 -26.25 -14.17
C LEU A 311 6.91 -26.58 -15.64
N PHE A 312 5.67 -26.96 -16.00
CA PHE A 312 5.36 -27.48 -17.33
C PHE A 312 4.75 -26.46 -18.29
N ASN A 313 4.41 -25.25 -17.82
CA ASN A 313 3.77 -24.23 -18.65
C ASN A 313 4.69 -23.04 -18.93
N ASN A 314 4.91 -22.79 -20.22
CA ASN A 314 5.83 -21.77 -20.73
C ASN A 314 5.54 -20.34 -20.23
N CYS A 315 4.28 -20.05 -19.88
CA CYS A 315 3.88 -18.74 -19.38
C CYS A 315 4.60 -18.34 -18.09
N PHE A 316 5.05 -19.32 -17.28
CA PHE A 316 5.79 -19.09 -16.03
C PHE A 316 7.31 -19.11 -16.20
N HIS A 317 7.86 -19.39 -17.37
CA HIS A 317 9.33 -19.43 -17.55
C HIS A 317 10.00 -18.04 -17.44
N ASN A 318 9.19 -16.99 -17.26
CA ASN A 318 9.61 -15.62 -16.96
C ASN A 318 9.32 -15.21 -15.50
N LEU A 319 9.08 -16.17 -14.61
CA LEU A 319 8.77 -15.90 -13.21
C LEU A 319 9.95 -15.20 -12.53
N GLU A 320 9.73 -13.96 -12.09
CA GLU A 320 10.70 -13.13 -11.38
C GLU A 320 10.48 -13.20 -9.86
N CYS A 321 9.25 -13.43 -9.40
CA CYS A 321 8.88 -13.45 -7.99
C CYS A 321 7.96 -14.64 -7.66
N LEU A 322 8.33 -15.42 -6.65
CA LEU A 322 7.48 -16.44 -6.04
C LEU A 322 7.38 -16.19 -4.54
N GLU A 323 6.18 -15.91 -4.05
CA GLU A 323 5.88 -15.69 -2.63
C GLU A 323 4.90 -16.72 -2.11
N ILE A 324 5.25 -17.36 -1.00
CA ILE A 324 4.40 -18.27 -0.24
C ILE A 324 4.52 -17.89 1.24
N SER A 325 3.52 -17.19 1.76
CA SER A 325 3.58 -16.64 3.11
C SER A 325 2.43 -17.14 3.99
N LYS A 326 2.74 -17.35 5.28
CA LYS A 326 1.81 -17.84 6.32
C LYS A 326 1.22 -19.21 6.01
N LEU A 327 2.04 -20.13 5.48
CA LEU A 327 1.58 -21.47 5.12
C LEU A 327 2.02 -22.50 6.17
N THR A 328 1.08 -23.02 6.96
CA THR A 328 1.40 -24.01 8.01
C THR A 328 1.05 -25.43 7.57
N GLY A 329 1.86 -26.41 7.97
CA GLY A 329 1.47 -27.83 7.89
C GLY A 329 1.72 -28.54 6.56
N ILE A 330 2.61 -28.02 5.70
CA ILE A 330 3.03 -28.71 4.46
C ILE A 330 4.42 -29.33 4.65
N PRO A 331 4.54 -30.65 4.87
CA PRO A 331 5.81 -31.30 5.23
C PRO A 331 6.93 -31.23 4.17
N ASP A 332 6.63 -30.91 2.91
CA ASP A 332 7.60 -30.98 1.81
C ASP A 332 7.72 -29.69 0.99
N ILE A 333 7.33 -28.55 1.57
CA ILE A 333 7.41 -27.24 0.88
C ILE A 333 8.81 -26.98 0.31
N HIS A 334 9.86 -27.41 1.03
CA HIS A 334 11.24 -27.25 0.60
C HIS A 334 11.56 -28.04 -0.68
N LEU A 335 11.05 -29.26 -0.84
CA LEU A 335 11.24 -30.08 -2.05
C LEU A 335 10.52 -29.46 -3.25
N MET A 336 9.30 -28.96 -3.02
CA MET A 336 8.49 -28.35 -4.06
C MET A 336 9.14 -27.07 -4.61
N ILE A 337 9.60 -26.16 -3.74
CA ILE A 337 10.29 -24.94 -4.19
C ILE A 337 11.65 -25.25 -4.80
N ASN A 338 12.37 -26.25 -4.26
CA ASN A 338 13.62 -26.72 -4.85
C ASN A 338 13.43 -27.21 -6.29
N SER A 339 12.30 -27.85 -6.62
CA SER A 339 12.03 -28.30 -7.99
C SER A 339 11.97 -27.14 -9.00
N ILE A 340 11.48 -25.97 -8.59
CA ILE A 340 11.50 -24.75 -9.42
C ILE A 340 12.93 -24.23 -9.57
N ALA A 341 13.67 -24.12 -8.46
CA ALA A 341 15.05 -23.63 -8.47
C ALA A 341 15.99 -24.52 -9.31
N ASN A 342 15.73 -25.82 -9.35
CA ASN A 342 16.50 -26.79 -10.13
C ASN A 342 15.96 -27.00 -11.57
N SER A 343 14.94 -26.23 -11.98
CA SER A 343 14.39 -26.37 -13.33
C SER A 343 15.35 -25.81 -14.39
N SER A 344 15.37 -26.43 -15.57
CA SER A 344 16.28 -26.03 -16.66
C SER A 344 16.05 -24.59 -17.13
N TRP A 345 14.80 -24.14 -17.16
CA TRP A 345 14.45 -22.78 -17.56
C TRP A 345 14.91 -21.74 -16.53
N ALA A 346 14.76 -22.02 -15.22
CA ALA A 346 15.20 -21.09 -14.17
C ALA A 346 16.72 -20.91 -14.19
N LEU A 347 17.45 -22.02 -14.32
CA LEU A 347 18.92 -22.03 -14.42
C LEU A 347 19.43 -21.31 -15.67
N THR A 348 18.77 -21.51 -16.81
CA THR A 348 19.20 -20.93 -18.09
C THR A 348 18.87 -19.44 -18.18
N SER A 349 17.64 -19.06 -17.81
CA SER A 349 17.15 -17.68 -17.97
C SER A 349 17.59 -16.76 -16.83
N LYS A 350 17.91 -17.31 -15.66
CA LYS A 350 18.21 -16.57 -14.43
C LYS A 350 17.14 -15.54 -14.10
N CYS A 351 15.87 -15.88 -14.38
CA CYS A 351 14.76 -14.93 -14.26
C CYS A 351 14.27 -14.76 -12.82
N ILE A 352 14.41 -15.78 -11.95
CA ILE A 352 13.89 -15.75 -10.58
C ILE A 352 14.72 -14.80 -9.71
N LYS A 353 14.19 -13.61 -9.45
CA LYS A 353 14.84 -12.55 -8.67
C LYS A 353 14.52 -12.64 -7.19
N ARG A 354 13.30 -13.05 -6.85
CA ARG A 354 12.82 -13.12 -5.46
C ARG A 354 12.12 -14.45 -5.17
N ILE A 355 12.56 -15.10 -4.10
CA ILE A 355 11.83 -16.20 -3.46
C ILE A 355 11.48 -15.76 -2.05
N GLU A 356 10.21 -15.85 -1.71
CA GLU A 356 9.71 -15.66 -0.37
C GLU A 356 8.98 -16.91 0.13
N VAL A 357 9.44 -17.44 1.26
CA VAL A 357 8.73 -18.44 2.05
C VAL A 357 8.74 -17.95 3.48
N SER A 358 7.70 -17.23 3.92
CA SER A 358 7.70 -16.52 5.20
C SER A 358 6.56 -16.98 6.13
N LYS A 359 6.77 -16.90 7.44
CA LYS A 359 5.76 -17.13 8.50
C LYS A 359 5.08 -18.51 8.43
N SER A 360 5.79 -19.52 7.91
CA SER A 360 5.28 -20.89 7.79
C SER A 360 5.54 -21.72 9.05
N ASN A 361 6.37 -21.23 9.98
CA ASN A 361 6.76 -21.91 11.22
C ASN A 361 7.39 -23.31 10.99
N THR A 362 7.91 -23.53 9.77
CA THR A 362 8.57 -24.76 9.32
C THR A 362 10.08 -24.62 9.39
N ASP A 363 10.80 -25.74 9.54
CA ASP A 363 12.25 -25.74 9.35
C ASP A 363 12.58 -25.60 7.86
N ILE A 364 13.20 -24.49 7.50
CA ILE A 364 13.55 -24.13 6.12
C ILE A 364 15.05 -24.23 5.86
N SER A 365 15.82 -24.86 6.77
CA SER A 365 17.27 -25.00 6.63
C SER A 365 17.66 -25.62 5.28
N GLN A 366 17.01 -26.74 4.90
CA GLN A 366 17.28 -27.40 3.63
C GLN A 366 16.85 -26.57 2.42
N LEU A 367 15.73 -25.85 2.53
CA LEU A 367 15.27 -24.96 1.46
C LEU A 367 16.32 -23.89 1.17
N PHE A 368 16.82 -23.22 2.20
CA PHE A 368 17.81 -22.16 2.06
C PHE A 368 19.11 -22.68 1.43
N MET A 369 19.64 -23.83 1.87
CA MET A 369 20.82 -24.45 1.26
C MET A 369 20.60 -24.72 -0.23
N ASN A 370 19.45 -25.30 -0.56
CA ASN A 370 19.13 -25.68 -1.93
C ASN A 370 19.03 -24.46 -2.84
N ILE A 371 18.20 -23.47 -2.51
CA ILE A 371 17.97 -22.32 -3.41
C ILE A 371 19.23 -21.47 -3.61
N VAL A 372 20.10 -21.37 -2.60
CA VAL A 372 21.36 -20.63 -2.70
C VAL A 372 22.41 -21.37 -3.53
N SER A 373 22.28 -22.69 -3.65
CA SER A 373 23.19 -23.52 -4.46
C SER A 373 22.92 -23.39 -5.97
N PHE A 374 21.77 -22.83 -6.37
CA PHE A 374 21.43 -22.63 -7.78
C PHE A 374 21.60 -21.17 -8.22
N ASP A 375 22.23 -20.97 -9.36
CA ASP A 375 22.34 -19.65 -10.00
C ASP A 375 21.11 -19.37 -10.89
N ILE A 376 19.95 -19.18 -10.25
CA ILE A 376 18.68 -18.82 -10.91
C ILE A 376 18.46 -17.30 -11.01
N GLY A 377 19.49 -16.50 -10.70
CA GLY A 377 19.42 -15.04 -10.73
C GLY A 377 18.85 -14.37 -9.47
N LEU A 378 18.83 -15.08 -8.33
CA LEU A 378 18.31 -14.58 -7.05
C LEU A 378 19.02 -13.30 -6.62
N THR A 379 18.23 -12.27 -6.34
CA THR A 379 18.67 -11.01 -5.74
C THR A 379 18.09 -10.82 -4.35
N GLU A 380 16.94 -11.41 -4.05
CA GLU A 380 16.23 -11.26 -2.78
C GLU A 380 15.71 -12.62 -2.29
N ILE A 381 15.95 -12.93 -1.03
CA ILE A 381 15.44 -14.13 -0.36
C ILE A 381 14.74 -13.67 0.91
N CYS A 382 13.46 -13.99 1.05
CA CYS A 382 12.69 -13.68 2.25
C CYS A 382 12.24 -14.97 2.93
N LEU A 383 12.74 -15.19 4.14
CA LEU A 383 12.56 -16.42 4.90
C LEU A 383 12.09 -16.13 6.32
N SER A 384 11.58 -14.91 6.58
CA SER A 384 11.21 -14.42 7.90
C SER A 384 10.12 -15.27 8.56
N GLY A 385 10.12 -15.36 9.89
CA GLY A 385 9.09 -16.08 10.67
C GLY A 385 9.14 -17.61 10.54
N ASN A 386 10.29 -18.19 10.19
CA ASN A 386 10.48 -19.64 10.08
C ASN A 386 11.49 -20.17 11.11
N LYS A 387 11.83 -21.46 11.02
CA LYS A 387 12.81 -22.11 11.86
C LYS A 387 14.05 -22.51 11.06
N PHE A 388 15.19 -22.45 11.72
CA PHE A 388 16.46 -23.03 11.28
C PHE A 388 16.99 -23.90 12.40
N MET A 389 16.73 -25.21 12.32
CA MET A 389 17.05 -26.13 13.41
C MET A 389 18.35 -26.89 13.17
N GLN A 390 18.90 -26.85 11.96
CA GLN A 390 20.06 -27.64 11.54
C GLN A 390 21.22 -26.77 11.05
N PRO A 391 22.48 -27.17 11.26
CA PRO A 391 23.63 -26.52 10.63
C PRO A 391 23.56 -26.65 9.11
N LEU A 392 23.96 -25.58 8.41
CA LEU A 392 23.85 -25.46 6.96
C LEU A 392 25.21 -25.74 6.30
N GLY A 393 25.24 -26.68 5.36
CA GLY A 393 26.39 -27.03 4.54
C GLY A 393 26.29 -26.42 3.14
N PHE A 394 27.15 -25.45 2.83
CA PHE A 394 27.20 -24.84 1.49
C PHE A 394 28.32 -25.46 0.64
N GLU A 395 27.93 -26.17 -0.42
CA GLU A 395 28.83 -26.79 -1.41
C GLU A 395 28.99 -25.87 -2.63
N ARG A 396 30.01 -24.99 -2.54
CA ARG A 396 30.64 -24.22 -3.63
C ARG A 396 29.75 -23.78 -4.81
N ILE A 397 29.19 -22.56 -4.72
CA ILE A 397 29.27 -21.43 -5.69
C ILE A 397 28.77 -20.18 -4.94
N PRO A 398 29.46 -19.02 -4.99
CA PRO A 398 28.97 -17.80 -4.35
C PRO A 398 27.78 -17.22 -5.11
N SER A 399 26.56 -17.50 -4.64
CA SER A 399 25.39 -16.74 -5.06
C SER A 399 25.46 -15.32 -4.49
N LYS A 400 25.27 -14.32 -5.36
CA LYS A 400 25.25 -12.91 -4.97
C LYS A 400 23.82 -12.50 -4.61
N ILE A 401 23.50 -12.62 -3.34
CA ILE A 401 22.22 -12.24 -2.77
C ILE A 401 22.29 -10.76 -2.39
N GLY A 402 21.42 -9.95 -3.00
CA GLY A 402 21.28 -8.54 -2.67
C GLY A 402 20.71 -8.33 -1.26
N PHE A 403 19.69 -9.10 -0.89
CA PHE A 403 19.04 -9.01 0.42
C PHE A 403 18.55 -10.39 0.91
N LEU A 404 18.81 -10.67 2.18
CA LEU A 404 18.39 -11.88 2.87
C LEU A 404 17.59 -11.50 4.13
N ASP A 405 16.28 -11.70 4.10
CA ASP A 405 15.40 -11.45 5.24
C ASP A 405 15.24 -12.73 6.08
N LEU A 406 15.70 -12.66 7.32
CA LEU A 406 15.61 -13.70 8.35
C LEU A 406 14.95 -13.15 9.63
N SER A 407 14.15 -12.08 9.52
CA SER A 407 13.48 -11.50 10.68
C SER A 407 12.51 -12.49 11.31
N ASP A 408 12.26 -12.39 12.61
CA ASP A 408 11.31 -13.26 13.34
C ASP A 408 11.60 -14.78 13.24
N CYS A 409 12.80 -15.16 12.77
CA CYS A 409 13.18 -16.55 12.65
C CYS A 409 13.66 -17.14 13.98
N THR A 410 13.38 -18.42 14.18
CA THR A 410 13.95 -19.21 15.28
C THR A 410 15.22 -19.90 14.83
N PHE A 411 16.31 -19.77 15.59
CA PHE A 411 17.61 -20.35 15.28
C PHE A 411 18.14 -21.23 16.41
N THR A 412 18.82 -22.32 16.04
CA THR A 412 19.86 -22.90 16.90
C THR A 412 21.18 -22.15 16.70
N LEU A 413 22.08 -22.15 17.70
CA LEU A 413 23.40 -21.53 17.56
C LEU A 413 24.16 -22.04 16.34
N ASP A 414 24.15 -23.36 16.10
CA ASP A 414 24.86 -24.00 14.99
C ASP A 414 24.31 -23.55 13.63
N SER A 415 23.00 -23.42 13.50
CA SER A 415 22.36 -23.00 12.25
C SER A 415 22.76 -21.57 11.87
N ILE A 416 22.62 -20.58 12.75
CA ILE A 416 22.97 -19.20 12.45
C ILE A 416 24.49 -19.01 12.29
N THR A 417 25.29 -19.73 13.08
CA THR A 417 26.76 -19.72 12.97
C THR A 417 27.20 -20.25 11.61
N SER A 418 26.55 -21.28 11.09
CA SER A 418 26.86 -21.82 9.75
C SER A 418 26.56 -20.82 8.62
N ILE A 419 25.52 -19.97 8.75
CA ILE A 419 25.24 -18.87 7.81
C ILE A 419 26.38 -17.86 7.82
N PHE A 420 26.76 -17.36 9.00
CA PHE A 420 27.82 -16.37 9.10
C PHE A 420 29.18 -16.92 8.69
N ASN A 421 29.49 -18.17 8.99
CA ASN A 421 30.68 -18.85 8.48
C ASN A 421 30.66 -18.97 6.96
N ALA A 422 29.50 -19.17 6.34
CA ALA A 422 29.39 -19.18 4.89
C ALA A 422 29.65 -17.79 4.30
N ILE A 423 29.17 -16.72 4.94
CA ILE A 423 29.42 -15.33 4.52
C ILE A 423 30.91 -14.96 4.68
N SER A 424 31.51 -15.24 5.84
CA SER A 424 32.92 -14.90 6.12
C SER A 424 33.89 -15.62 5.19
N ASN A 425 33.63 -16.90 4.91
CA ASN A 425 34.42 -17.70 3.99
C ASN A 425 34.09 -17.45 2.51
N GLY A 426 33.18 -16.52 2.19
CA GLY A 426 32.79 -16.19 0.82
C GLY A 426 32.08 -17.32 0.07
N LYS A 427 31.53 -18.30 0.79
CA LYS A 427 30.69 -19.35 0.21
C LYS A 427 29.34 -18.81 -0.26
N ILE A 428 28.85 -17.76 0.42
CA ILE A 428 27.67 -16.98 0.02
C ILE A 428 28.02 -15.49 0.08
N CYS A 429 27.49 -14.69 -0.84
CA CYS A 429 27.74 -13.25 -0.88
C CYS A 429 26.43 -12.50 -0.64
N VAL A 430 26.24 -11.99 0.57
CA VAL A 430 25.01 -11.30 0.99
C VAL A 430 25.29 -9.81 1.19
N SER A 431 24.66 -8.94 0.38
CA SER A 431 24.84 -7.49 0.51
C SER A 431 24.02 -6.87 1.65
N GLY A 432 22.93 -7.51 2.06
CA GLY A 432 22.12 -7.04 3.18
C GLY A 432 21.43 -8.18 3.89
N ILE A 433 21.38 -8.12 5.22
CA ILE A 433 20.71 -9.12 6.06
C ILE A 433 19.75 -8.45 7.04
N ASP A 434 18.56 -9.01 7.19
CA ASP A 434 17.64 -8.68 8.28
C ASP A 434 17.62 -9.80 9.31
N LEU A 435 17.96 -9.46 10.54
CA LEU A 435 17.95 -10.34 11.71
C LEU A 435 17.12 -9.71 12.82
N SER A 436 16.12 -8.90 12.48
CA SER A 436 15.26 -8.27 13.48
C SER A 436 14.38 -9.31 14.19
N ARG A 437 14.19 -9.18 15.51
CA ARG A 437 13.34 -10.08 16.33
C ARG A 437 13.70 -11.57 16.22
N ILE A 438 14.98 -11.93 16.17
CA ILE A 438 15.34 -13.36 16.13
C ILE A 438 14.99 -14.05 17.45
N HIS A 439 14.59 -15.32 17.36
CA HIS A 439 14.26 -16.16 18.51
C HIS A 439 15.34 -17.23 18.73
N MET A 440 16.01 -17.19 19.87
CA MET A 440 16.99 -18.21 20.28
C MET A 440 17.17 -18.19 21.80
N ASP A 441 17.83 -19.21 22.36
CA ASP A 441 18.19 -19.22 23.79
C ASP A 441 19.07 -18.01 24.14
N PRO A 442 18.84 -17.29 25.26
CA PRO A 442 19.63 -16.11 25.62
C PRO A 442 21.14 -16.36 25.72
N ASN A 443 21.57 -17.54 26.18
CA ASN A 443 23.00 -17.86 26.24
C ASN A 443 23.58 -18.07 24.84
N ASP A 444 22.82 -18.72 23.96
CA ASP A 444 23.22 -18.89 22.58
C ASP A 444 23.22 -17.56 21.80
N PHE A 445 22.30 -16.64 22.12
CA PHE A 445 22.33 -15.27 21.58
C PHE A 445 23.62 -14.55 21.98
N SER A 446 24.01 -14.64 23.25
CA SER A 446 25.27 -14.06 23.74
C SER A 446 26.48 -14.68 23.01
N LYS A 447 26.52 -16.01 22.83
CA LYS A 447 27.59 -16.69 22.08
C LYS A 447 27.63 -16.29 20.61
N LEU A 448 26.47 -16.10 19.97
CA LEU A 448 26.41 -15.59 18.60
C LEU A 448 27.10 -14.23 18.51
N LEU A 449 26.83 -13.30 19.44
CA LEU A 449 27.48 -11.99 19.45
C LEU A 449 28.99 -12.08 19.70
N GLU A 450 29.44 -13.02 20.54
CA GLU A 450 30.87 -13.31 20.72
C GLU A 450 31.53 -13.77 19.41
N LEU A 451 30.88 -14.67 18.67
CA LEU A 451 31.34 -15.13 17.36
C LEU A 451 31.40 -14.00 16.33
N LEU A 452 30.34 -13.17 16.26
CA LEU A 452 30.30 -12.01 15.36
C LEU A 452 31.40 -10.98 15.69
N ALA A 453 31.68 -10.76 16.97
CA ALA A 453 32.73 -9.85 17.43
C ALA A 453 34.16 -10.40 17.21
N ALA A 454 34.31 -11.72 17.15
CA ALA A 454 35.59 -12.40 16.93
C ALA A 454 36.05 -12.35 15.47
N GLU A 455 35.15 -12.15 14.50
CA GLU A 455 35.48 -12.06 13.07
C GLU A 455 36.20 -10.74 12.73
N ARG A 456 37.52 -10.72 12.90
CA ARG A 456 38.37 -9.53 12.72
C ARG A 456 38.44 -9.04 11.28
N ASN A 457 38.21 -9.91 10.30
CA ASN A 457 38.22 -9.51 8.88
C ASN A 457 36.91 -8.84 8.46
N GLY A 458 35.89 -8.88 9.32
CA GLY A 458 34.53 -8.45 9.00
C GLY A 458 33.90 -9.27 7.88
N TYR A 459 32.64 -8.97 7.59
CA TYR A 459 31.87 -9.59 6.52
C TYR A 459 31.93 -8.67 5.29
N LYS A 460 32.96 -8.86 4.45
CA LYS A 460 33.30 -7.93 3.35
C LYS A 460 32.17 -7.63 2.36
N SER A 461 31.26 -8.59 2.16
CA SER A 461 30.10 -8.44 1.29
C SER A 461 28.94 -7.69 1.94
N LEU A 462 28.90 -7.59 3.27
CA LEU A 462 27.76 -7.06 4.02
C LEU A 462 27.77 -5.53 4.03
N GLU A 463 26.85 -4.94 3.27
CA GLU A 463 26.65 -3.48 3.18
C GLU A 463 25.49 -3.01 4.06
N ARG A 464 24.56 -3.89 4.46
CA ARG A 464 23.34 -3.54 5.18
C ARG A 464 23.05 -4.54 6.28
N ILE A 465 22.73 -4.07 7.48
CA ILE A 465 22.26 -4.93 8.56
C ILE A 465 21.05 -4.29 9.26
N PHE A 466 20.01 -5.09 9.42
CA PHE A 466 18.85 -4.78 10.23
C PHE A 466 18.84 -5.72 11.44
N PHE A 467 18.86 -5.14 12.63
CA PHE A 467 19.03 -5.87 13.89
C PHE A 467 18.08 -5.31 14.95
N ASP A 468 16.85 -5.01 14.54
CA ASP A 468 15.86 -4.34 15.39
C ASP A 468 15.24 -5.32 16.38
N ASN A 469 14.85 -4.81 17.56
CA ASN A 469 14.15 -5.57 18.61
C ASN A 469 14.89 -6.84 19.08
N ASN A 470 16.23 -6.82 19.03
CA ASN A 470 17.06 -7.86 19.65
C ASN A 470 17.65 -7.27 20.92
N VAL A 471 16.93 -7.43 22.03
CA VAL A 471 17.30 -6.80 23.31
C VAL A 471 18.67 -7.33 23.75
N MET A 472 19.63 -6.42 23.90
CA MET A 472 20.99 -6.73 24.32
C MET A 472 21.27 -6.23 25.72
N ASN A 473 21.87 -7.09 26.54
CA ASN A 473 22.46 -6.67 27.81
C ASN A 473 23.74 -5.81 27.58
N PRO A 474 24.39 -5.29 28.64
CA PRO A 474 25.60 -4.47 28.50
C PRO A 474 26.77 -5.13 27.79
N LYS A 475 27.02 -6.41 28.06
CA LYS A 475 28.11 -7.18 27.44
C LYS A 475 27.80 -7.39 25.95
N ASP A 476 26.58 -7.82 25.64
CA ASP A 476 26.08 -8.04 24.29
C ASP A 476 26.17 -6.79 23.43
N SER A 477 25.79 -5.64 23.99
CA SER A 477 25.89 -4.33 23.32
C SER A 477 27.34 -3.98 22.97
N GLN A 478 28.31 -4.30 23.84
CA GLN A 478 29.74 -4.09 23.58
C GLN A 478 30.28 -5.05 22.52
N LEU A 479 29.82 -6.30 22.52
CA LEU A 479 30.15 -7.29 21.49
C LEU A 479 29.62 -6.84 20.13
N PHE A 480 28.37 -6.37 20.06
CA PHE A 480 27.78 -5.85 18.83
C PHE A 480 28.51 -4.59 18.33
N ALA A 481 28.87 -3.66 19.23
CA ALA A 481 29.70 -2.51 18.87
C ALA A 481 31.07 -2.94 18.30
N THR A 482 31.65 -4.02 18.83
CA THR A 482 32.90 -4.59 18.32
C THR A 482 32.72 -5.19 16.92
N PHE A 483 31.63 -5.92 16.68
CA PHE A 483 31.24 -6.38 15.36
C PHE A 483 31.13 -5.22 14.35
N LEU A 484 30.44 -4.13 14.70
CA LEU A 484 30.30 -2.96 13.80
C LEU A 484 31.66 -2.36 13.41
N ARG A 485 32.63 -2.31 14.34
CA ARG A 485 33.96 -1.74 14.08
C ARG A 485 34.74 -2.50 13.00
N PHE A 486 34.54 -3.81 12.87
CA PHE A 486 35.19 -4.61 11.82
C PHE A 486 34.43 -4.57 10.48
N ASN A 487 33.14 -4.22 10.51
CA ASN A 487 32.28 -4.16 9.33
C ASN A 487 32.24 -2.75 8.70
N THR A 488 33.42 -2.23 8.35
CA THR A 488 33.58 -0.84 7.85
C THR A 488 32.91 -0.55 6.50
N GLN A 489 32.45 -1.57 5.78
CA GLN A 489 31.72 -1.45 4.52
C GLN A 489 30.23 -1.18 4.68
N LEU A 490 29.69 -1.24 5.90
CA LEU A 490 28.29 -0.98 6.17
C LEU A 490 27.88 0.42 5.69
N ARG A 491 26.83 0.44 4.88
CA ARG A 491 26.13 1.63 4.37
C ARG A 491 24.78 1.83 5.03
N SER A 492 24.12 0.77 5.50
CA SER A 492 22.84 0.84 6.20
C SER A 492 22.88 0.06 7.50
N LEU A 493 22.41 0.69 8.58
CA LEU A 493 22.31 0.08 9.90
C LEU A 493 20.94 0.39 10.51
N SER A 494 20.24 -0.64 10.93
CA SER A 494 19.04 -0.55 11.77
C SER A 494 19.26 -1.29 13.08
N ILE A 495 19.01 -0.62 14.20
CA ILE A 495 19.15 -1.17 15.56
C ILE A 495 18.04 -0.65 16.51
N SER A 496 16.88 -0.38 15.93
CA SER A 496 15.73 0.16 16.65
C SER A 496 15.33 -0.80 17.77
N GLN A 497 15.14 -0.26 18.97
CA GLN A 497 14.66 -1.03 20.13
C GLN A 497 15.52 -2.26 20.53
N SER A 498 16.85 -2.19 20.32
CA SER A 498 17.77 -3.30 20.66
C SER A 498 18.73 -2.98 21.82
N ILE A 499 19.05 -1.71 22.07
CA ILE A 499 19.94 -1.30 23.18
C ILE A 499 19.10 -0.57 24.23
N ASN A 500 18.84 -1.23 25.36
CA ASN A 500 18.17 -0.62 26.49
C ASN A 500 19.12 0.35 27.21
N ILE A 501 18.77 1.64 27.26
CA ILE A 501 19.63 2.70 27.80
C ILE A 501 19.78 2.62 29.33
N TYR A 502 18.76 2.12 30.03
CA TYR A 502 18.79 2.00 31.50
C TYR A 502 19.72 0.88 31.95
N GLU A 503 19.74 -0.21 31.19
CA GLU A 503 20.60 -1.35 31.49
C GLU A 503 22.02 -1.15 30.93
N SER A 504 22.15 -0.53 29.75
CA SER A 504 23.35 -0.58 28.92
C SER A 504 23.88 0.80 28.51
N SER A 505 23.99 1.75 29.44
CA SER A 505 24.58 3.07 29.14
C SER A 505 26.01 2.99 28.59
N GLN A 506 26.82 2.04 29.07
CA GLN A 506 28.15 1.75 28.52
C GLN A 506 28.07 1.12 27.13
N GLY A 507 27.09 0.24 26.89
CA GLY A 507 26.85 -0.35 25.58
C GLY A 507 26.48 0.70 24.54
N PHE A 508 25.60 1.66 24.88
CA PHE A 508 25.28 2.78 24.00
C PHE A 508 26.50 3.65 23.70
N ARG A 509 27.39 3.89 24.68
CA ARG A 509 28.66 4.61 24.43
C ARG A 509 29.57 3.86 23.46
N ALA A 510 29.73 2.55 23.64
CA ALA A 510 30.52 1.71 22.74
C ALA A 510 29.94 1.71 21.32
N PHE A 511 28.63 1.58 21.22
CA PHE A 511 27.88 1.65 19.97
C PHE A 511 28.00 3.01 19.27
N SER A 512 27.84 4.11 20.01
CA SER A 512 28.00 5.48 19.50
C SER A 512 29.40 5.69 18.92
N PHE A 513 30.42 5.20 19.62
CA PHE A 513 31.80 5.22 19.12
C PHE A 513 31.94 4.39 17.84
N ALA A 514 31.38 3.17 17.82
CA ALA A 514 31.44 2.29 16.65
C ALA A 514 30.79 2.89 15.40
N ILE A 515 29.58 3.48 15.52
CA ILE A 515 28.93 4.18 14.40
C ILE A 515 29.82 5.29 13.86
N CYS A 516 30.46 6.07 14.73
CA CYS A 516 31.32 7.17 14.30
C CYS A 516 32.55 6.69 13.49
N GLN A 517 32.91 5.41 13.59
CA GLN A 517 33.97 4.79 12.80
C GLN A 517 33.49 4.20 11.46
N LEU A 518 32.17 4.05 11.26
CA LEU A 518 31.61 3.56 9.99
C LEU A 518 31.74 4.63 8.92
N LYS A 519 32.82 4.57 8.16
CA LYS A 519 33.13 5.57 7.12
C LYS A 519 32.02 5.62 6.06
N ASN A 520 31.44 4.49 5.70
CA ASN A 520 30.53 4.37 4.56
C ASN A 520 29.04 4.44 4.92
N LEU A 521 28.70 4.78 6.17
CA LEU A 521 27.31 4.82 6.61
C LEU A 521 26.53 5.93 5.86
N GLU A 522 25.47 5.52 5.18
CA GLU A 522 24.54 6.38 4.42
C GLU A 522 23.13 6.35 5.03
N SER A 523 22.74 5.27 5.70
CA SER A 523 21.41 5.10 6.30
C SER A 523 21.52 4.65 7.75
N LEU A 524 20.85 5.35 8.66
CA LEU A 524 20.78 4.99 10.07
C LEU A 524 19.33 5.00 10.55
N TYR A 525 18.90 3.88 11.12
CA TYR A 525 17.61 3.71 11.75
C TYR A 525 17.83 3.34 13.21
N ILE A 526 17.42 4.25 14.09
CA ILE A 526 17.61 4.13 15.54
C ILE A 526 16.36 4.65 16.21
N ARG A 527 15.25 3.94 16.03
CA ARG A 527 13.96 4.36 16.58
C ARG A 527 13.87 4.03 18.06
N GLY A 528 13.22 4.93 18.78
CA GLY A 528 12.84 4.74 20.17
C GLY A 528 11.55 3.93 20.26
N CYS A 529 10.90 4.07 21.42
CA CYS A 529 9.55 3.60 21.63
C CYS A 529 8.90 4.39 22.78
N SER A 530 7.65 4.06 23.10
CA SER A 530 6.88 4.73 24.14
C SER A 530 7.42 4.51 25.57
N ASP A 531 8.17 3.44 25.85
CA ASP A 531 8.56 3.04 27.22
C ASP A 531 9.85 3.70 27.77
N PHE A 532 10.43 4.68 27.05
CA PHE A 532 11.70 5.35 27.33
C PHE A 532 12.96 4.45 27.34
N SER A 533 12.85 3.13 27.46
CA SER A 533 14.00 2.23 27.61
C SER A 533 14.89 2.20 26.37
N TYR A 534 14.35 2.56 25.21
CA TYR A 534 15.08 2.68 23.94
C TYR A 534 15.20 4.13 23.43
N CYS A 535 14.92 5.12 24.30
CA CYS A 535 15.03 6.54 23.99
C CYS A 535 16.37 7.08 24.49
N TYR A 536 17.27 7.44 23.58
CA TYR A 536 18.59 7.95 23.94
C TYR A 536 18.57 9.46 24.25
N GLY A 537 17.53 10.18 23.78
CA GLY A 537 17.33 11.60 24.05
C GLY A 537 18.58 12.42 23.73
N GLN A 538 19.05 13.19 24.73
CA GLN A 538 20.21 14.06 24.57
C GLN A 538 21.53 13.31 24.33
N LEU A 539 21.62 12.02 24.70
CA LEU A 539 22.83 11.22 24.46
C LEU A 539 23.07 10.96 22.96
N LEU A 540 22.03 11.07 22.13
CA LEU A 540 22.13 10.91 20.68
C LEU A 540 22.68 12.15 19.96
N ILE A 541 22.59 13.33 20.58
CA ILE A 541 22.94 14.62 19.96
C ILE A 541 24.40 14.67 19.46
N PRO A 542 25.42 14.23 20.23
CA PRO A 542 26.79 14.20 19.74
C PRO A 542 26.96 13.31 18.50
N VAL A 543 26.23 12.20 18.43
CA VAL A 543 26.25 11.28 17.28
C VAL A 543 25.63 11.98 16.07
N LEU A 544 24.46 12.61 16.21
CA LEU A 544 23.80 13.35 15.11
C LEU A 544 24.70 14.46 14.55
N ARG A 545 25.31 15.26 15.41
CA ARG A 545 26.24 16.33 14.98
C ARG A 545 27.46 15.77 14.25
N TYR A 546 28.03 14.67 14.75
CA TYR A 546 29.14 14.01 14.08
C TYR A 546 28.72 13.47 12.71
N LEU A 547 27.58 12.78 12.61
CA LEU A 547 27.06 12.26 11.35
C LEU A 547 26.77 13.36 10.33
N ALA A 548 26.19 14.49 10.77
CA ALA A 548 25.96 15.66 9.92
C ALA A 548 27.28 16.25 9.39
N SER A 549 28.33 16.29 10.23
CA SER A 549 29.65 16.79 9.83
C SER A 549 30.32 15.94 8.75
N LYS A 550 29.97 14.64 8.65
CA LYS A 550 30.50 13.74 7.63
C LYS A 550 29.88 13.93 6.26
N LYS A 551 28.69 14.55 6.17
CA LYS A 551 27.94 14.77 4.92
C LYS A 551 27.80 13.49 4.09
N ARG A 552 27.38 12.39 4.72
CA ARG A 552 27.15 11.09 4.06
C ARG A 552 25.76 10.51 4.27
N ILE A 553 25.11 10.83 5.39
CA ILE A 553 23.80 10.29 5.72
C ILE A 553 22.73 10.82 4.77
N LYS A 554 22.13 9.89 4.03
CA LYS A 554 21.01 10.08 3.09
C LYS A 554 19.67 9.75 3.73
N VAL A 555 19.64 8.77 4.63
CA VAL A 555 18.43 8.34 5.33
C VAL A 555 18.66 8.34 6.82
N LEU A 556 17.80 9.03 7.55
CA LEU A 556 17.83 9.08 9.00
C LEU A 556 16.43 8.82 9.57
N ASP A 557 16.32 7.79 10.40
CA ASP A 557 15.11 7.52 11.18
C ASP A 557 15.44 7.49 12.66
N ILE A 558 14.90 8.47 13.38
CA ILE A 558 15.08 8.70 14.80
C ILE A 558 13.72 8.90 15.48
N THR A 559 12.68 8.32 14.89
CA THR A 559 11.32 8.37 15.44
C THR A 559 11.32 7.92 16.91
N ASP A 560 10.58 8.62 17.76
CA ASP A 560 10.46 8.39 19.20
C ASP A 560 11.76 8.52 20.01
N GLN A 561 12.82 9.16 19.48
CA GLN A 561 14.08 9.32 20.22
C GLN A 561 14.07 10.44 21.27
N ARG A 562 13.02 11.28 21.30
CA ARG A 562 12.83 12.35 22.30
C ARG A 562 14.04 13.28 22.44
N ILE A 563 14.62 13.67 21.31
CA ILE A 563 15.88 14.42 21.26
C ILE A 563 15.76 15.87 21.75
N GLY A 564 14.53 16.39 21.91
CA GLY A 564 14.25 17.75 22.35
C GLY A 564 14.72 18.83 21.39
N ASP A 565 14.63 20.09 21.81
CA ASP A 565 14.98 21.24 20.97
C ASP A 565 16.44 21.22 20.50
N VAL A 566 17.36 20.86 21.40
CA VAL A 566 18.79 20.76 21.07
C VAL A 566 19.04 19.68 20.01
N GLY A 567 18.21 18.64 20.01
CA GLY A 567 18.18 17.61 18.98
C GLY A 567 17.61 18.13 17.66
N ILE A 568 16.49 18.85 17.69
CA ILE A 568 15.91 19.50 16.50
C ILE A 568 16.95 20.44 15.86
N ASP A 569 17.66 21.23 16.68
CA ASP A 569 18.76 22.08 16.20
C ASP A 569 19.88 21.27 15.53
N ALA A 570 20.19 20.08 16.05
CA ALA A 570 21.15 19.18 15.41
C ALA A 570 20.61 18.64 14.07
N LEU A 571 19.30 18.40 13.95
CA LEU A 571 18.68 17.98 12.68
C LEU A 571 18.70 19.09 11.62
N MET A 572 18.55 20.36 12.02
CA MET A 572 18.61 21.49 11.09
C MET A 572 19.93 21.53 10.30
N ILE A 573 21.03 21.02 10.86
CA ILE A 573 22.33 20.91 10.17
C ILE A 573 22.21 20.03 8.92
N PHE A 574 21.40 18.96 8.97
CA PHE A 574 21.19 18.08 7.82
C PHE A 574 20.32 18.70 6.72
N LEU A 575 19.51 19.71 7.04
CA LEU A 575 18.64 20.39 6.06
C LEU A 575 19.37 21.49 5.28
N GLN A 576 20.56 21.89 5.74
CA GLN A 576 21.39 22.90 5.07
C GLN A 576 21.77 22.47 3.65
N LYS A 577 21.89 23.46 2.76
CA LYS A 577 22.28 23.24 1.36
C LYS A 577 23.62 22.49 1.27
N GLY A 578 23.66 21.46 0.43
CA GLY A 578 24.86 20.64 0.19
C GLY A 578 25.04 19.48 1.18
N GLN A 579 24.08 19.23 2.07
CA GLN A 579 23.96 17.95 2.74
C GLN A 579 23.33 16.91 1.80
N PRO A 580 23.57 15.61 2.04
CA PRO A 580 23.01 14.55 1.20
C PRO A 580 21.71 13.95 1.76
N LEU A 581 21.17 14.47 2.86
CA LEU A 581 19.98 13.91 3.51
C LEU A 581 18.78 14.05 2.57
N ILE A 582 18.20 12.93 2.17
CA ILE A 582 17.03 12.91 1.29
C ILE A 582 15.77 12.44 2.01
N HIS A 583 15.91 11.55 3.01
CA HIS A 583 14.81 10.98 3.78
C HIS A 583 15.01 11.19 5.29
N LEU A 584 14.00 11.77 5.95
CA LEU A 584 14.01 12.01 7.39
C LEU A 584 12.73 11.49 8.06
N LYS A 585 12.88 10.71 9.14
CA LYS A 585 11.78 10.35 10.05
C LYS A 585 12.11 10.78 11.47
N PHE A 586 11.22 11.54 12.10
CA PHE A 586 11.51 12.25 13.35
C PHE A 586 10.28 12.52 14.24
N ASP A 587 9.14 11.84 14.03
CA ASP A 587 7.99 11.97 14.95
C ASP A 587 8.38 11.55 16.38
N GLY A 588 7.67 12.03 17.40
CA GLY A 588 8.00 11.77 18.80
C GLY A 588 9.32 12.41 19.26
N CYS A 589 9.76 13.49 18.61
CA CYS A 589 11.01 14.19 18.94
C CYS A 589 11.00 14.95 20.27
N HIS A 590 9.83 15.15 20.88
CA HIS A 590 9.62 15.89 22.13
C HIS A 590 10.11 17.35 22.08
N SER A 591 9.65 18.12 21.10
CA SER A 591 9.88 19.57 21.00
C SER A 591 9.37 20.28 22.27
N SER A 592 9.98 21.36 22.72
CA SER A 592 9.45 22.12 23.86
C SER A 592 8.20 22.92 23.51
N SER A 593 8.01 23.27 22.23
CA SER A 593 6.94 24.14 21.76
C SER A 593 6.42 23.78 20.36
N PHE A 594 5.15 24.13 20.12
CA PHE A 594 4.49 24.01 18.82
C PHE A 594 5.23 24.84 17.75
N ASP A 595 5.61 26.08 18.08
CA ASP A 595 6.31 26.99 17.17
C ASP A 595 7.65 26.43 16.71
N LYS A 596 8.44 25.83 17.61
CA LYS A 596 9.72 25.24 17.24
C LYS A 596 9.56 24.09 16.25
N LEU A 597 8.54 23.25 16.46
CA LEU A 597 8.21 22.14 15.56
C LEU A 597 7.68 22.66 14.21
N SER A 598 6.76 23.63 14.23
CA SER A 598 6.21 24.27 13.03
C SER A 598 7.32 24.88 12.17
N ASN A 599 8.23 25.64 12.80
CA ASN A 599 9.40 26.22 12.14
C ASN A 599 10.33 25.15 11.53
N PHE A 600 10.54 24.03 12.22
CA PHE A 600 11.31 22.91 11.69
C PHE A 600 10.63 22.28 10.46
N CYS A 601 9.32 22.07 10.50
CA CYS A 601 8.55 21.56 9.36
C CYS A 601 8.58 22.50 8.15
N HIS A 602 8.48 23.81 8.35
CA HIS A 602 8.68 24.79 7.27
C HIS A 602 10.08 24.73 6.66
N LEU A 603 11.11 24.56 7.51
CA LEU A 603 12.47 24.34 7.02
C LEU A 603 12.58 23.04 6.23
N ALA A 604 11.94 21.96 6.66
CA ALA A 604 11.92 20.70 5.94
C ALA A 604 11.23 20.84 4.57
N ILE A 605 10.06 21.48 4.49
CA ILE A 605 9.33 21.76 3.24
C ILE A 605 10.20 22.52 2.23
N SER A 606 10.96 23.52 2.70
CA SER A 606 11.84 24.36 1.88
C SER A 606 13.22 23.75 1.61
N SER A 607 13.51 22.57 2.14
CA SER A 607 14.80 21.89 2.00
C SER A 607 14.90 21.05 0.71
N HIS A 608 16.03 20.35 0.57
CA HIS A 608 16.32 19.43 -0.53
C HIS A 608 15.80 17.99 -0.28
N LEU A 609 15.07 17.77 0.82
CA LEU A 609 14.49 16.47 1.12
C LEU A 609 13.55 16.01 0.00
N ILE A 610 13.62 14.71 -0.29
CA ILE A 610 12.66 14.01 -1.14
C ILE A 610 11.48 13.53 -0.29
N PHE A 611 11.75 13.16 0.96
CA PHE A 611 10.73 12.67 1.89
C PHE A 611 11.03 13.13 3.31
N ALA A 612 9.98 13.48 4.05
CA ALA A 612 10.02 13.57 5.49
C ALA A 612 8.70 13.07 6.10
N SER A 613 8.78 12.41 7.26
CA SER A 613 7.57 12.01 8.01
C SER A 613 6.85 13.24 8.54
N TRP A 614 5.51 13.22 8.53
CA TRP A 614 4.73 14.21 9.26
C TRP A 614 4.72 13.86 10.77
N PRO A 615 5.10 14.78 11.68
CA PRO A 615 5.19 14.48 13.11
C PRO A 615 3.82 14.62 13.81
N GLU A 616 2.88 13.75 13.47
CA GLU A 616 1.49 13.80 13.94
C GLU A 616 1.40 13.69 15.46
N GLU A 617 2.10 12.72 16.06
CA GLU A 617 2.05 12.49 17.50
C GLU A 617 2.58 13.71 18.27
N GLU A 618 3.64 14.32 17.76
CA GLU A 618 4.26 15.49 18.38
C GLU A 618 3.34 16.72 18.35
N PHE A 619 2.69 17.01 17.21
CA PHE A 619 1.71 18.10 17.13
C PHE A 619 0.51 17.85 18.05
N MET A 620 0.00 16.61 18.07
CA MET A 620 -1.12 16.25 18.93
C MET A 620 -0.75 16.34 20.42
N ARG A 621 0.50 16.04 20.79
CA ARG A 621 0.99 16.23 22.17
C ARG A 621 0.88 17.70 22.61
N HIS A 622 1.29 18.64 21.77
CA HIS A 622 1.17 20.08 22.06
C HIS A 622 -0.29 20.55 22.14
N ILE A 623 -1.12 20.15 21.17
CA ILE A 623 -2.55 20.52 21.15
C ILE A 623 -3.26 19.96 22.39
N ASN A 624 -2.92 18.75 22.81
CA ASN A 624 -3.54 18.09 23.97
C ASN A 624 -3.10 18.66 25.32
N GLN A 625 -1.99 19.41 25.39
CA GLN A 625 -1.59 20.15 26.60
C GLN A 625 -2.49 21.37 26.85
N ILE A 626 -3.20 21.86 25.83
CA ILE A 626 -4.12 22.98 25.94
C ILE A 626 -5.54 22.48 26.30
N PRO A 627 -6.21 23.07 27.30
CA PRO A 627 -7.59 22.71 27.66
C PRO A 627 -8.54 22.70 26.46
N LYS A 628 -9.49 21.76 26.45
CA LYS A 628 -10.41 21.57 25.29
C LYS A 628 -11.24 22.81 24.94
N TYR A 629 -11.52 23.68 25.91
CA TYR A 629 -12.36 24.87 25.74
C TYR A 629 -11.57 26.15 25.49
N ASP A 630 -10.24 26.05 25.40
CA ASP A 630 -9.40 27.20 25.10
C ASP A 630 -9.51 27.54 23.60
N THR A 631 -9.74 28.81 23.29
CA THR A 631 -9.78 29.31 21.92
C THR A 631 -8.46 29.06 21.18
N ASP A 632 -7.34 29.06 21.89
CA ASP A 632 -6.01 28.85 21.31
C ASP A 632 -5.85 27.44 20.74
N ARG A 633 -6.57 26.45 21.30
CA ARG A 633 -6.59 25.09 20.78
C ARG A 633 -7.14 25.04 19.35
N GLY A 634 -8.22 25.78 19.07
CA GLY A 634 -8.82 25.84 17.74
C GLY A 634 -7.86 26.45 16.71
N THR A 635 -7.15 27.51 17.11
CA THR A 635 -6.11 28.17 16.30
C THR A 635 -4.98 27.20 15.95
N LEU A 636 -4.43 26.47 16.92
CA LEU A 636 -3.34 25.52 16.67
C LEU A 636 -3.77 24.33 15.80
N VAL A 637 -5.02 23.85 15.95
CA VAL A 637 -5.56 22.80 15.06
C VAL A 637 -5.63 23.30 13.63
N ALA A 638 -6.14 24.51 13.40
CA ALA A 638 -6.21 25.10 12.07
C ALA A 638 -4.81 25.31 11.46
N GLU A 639 -3.85 25.80 12.25
CA GLU A 639 -2.46 25.97 11.81
C GLU A 639 -1.81 24.63 11.47
N LYS A 640 -1.99 23.61 12.31
CA LYS A 640 -1.51 22.24 12.06
C LYS A 640 -2.05 21.71 10.74
N GLU A 641 -3.36 21.79 10.48
CA GLU A 641 -3.96 21.24 9.26
C GLU A 641 -3.53 22.00 8.00
N MET A 642 -3.36 23.33 8.09
CA MET A 642 -2.80 24.13 7.00
C MET A 642 -1.35 23.72 6.67
N LEU A 643 -0.51 23.57 7.70
CA LEU A 643 0.86 23.13 7.54
C LEU A 643 0.93 21.69 7.01
N LYS A 644 0.11 20.78 7.55
CA LYS A 644 -0.01 19.38 7.10
C LYS A 644 -0.38 19.28 5.63
N SER A 645 -1.35 20.08 5.18
CA SER A 645 -1.75 20.13 3.77
C SER A 645 -0.57 20.53 2.87
N THR A 646 0.19 21.57 3.25
CA THR A 646 1.40 22.00 2.53
C THR A 646 2.49 20.92 2.55
N TYR A 647 2.64 20.23 3.68
CA TYR A 647 3.62 19.17 3.86
C TYR A 647 3.32 17.94 2.98
N VAL A 648 2.04 17.54 2.93
CA VAL A 648 1.54 16.45 2.09
C VAL A 648 1.61 16.80 0.61
N GLU A 649 1.31 18.05 0.23
CA GLU A 649 1.50 18.53 -1.14
C GLU A 649 2.98 18.41 -1.55
N ARG A 650 3.92 18.74 -0.66
CA ARG A 650 5.35 18.71 -0.94
C ARG A 650 5.94 17.29 -1.02
N PHE A 651 5.57 16.41 -0.09
CA PHE A 651 6.21 15.09 0.09
C PHE A 651 5.32 13.90 -0.33
N GLY A 652 4.08 14.14 -0.72
CA GLY A 652 3.08 13.12 -1.04
C GLY A 652 2.44 12.49 0.21
N TYR A 653 1.38 11.71 0.01
CA TYR A 653 0.60 11.07 1.09
C TYR A 653 1.39 10.02 1.90
N LEU A 654 2.51 9.51 1.36
CA LEU A 654 3.39 8.57 2.08
C LEU A 654 3.97 9.17 3.37
N CYS A 655 3.89 10.49 3.57
CA CYS A 655 4.28 11.13 4.83
C CYS A 655 3.34 10.83 6.02
N ILE A 656 2.16 10.27 5.75
CA ILE A 656 1.11 9.97 6.75
C ILE A 656 1.11 8.48 7.18
N GLU A 657 1.74 7.57 6.42
CA GLU A 657 1.62 6.14 6.69
C GLU A 657 2.45 5.63 7.89
N ASN A 658 1.84 4.67 8.57
CA ASN A 658 2.21 4.12 9.87
C ASN A 658 3.64 3.56 9.94
N GLN A 659 4.20 3.68 11.14
CA GLN A 659 5.58 3.42 11.52
C GLN A 659 6.16 2.00 11.25
N ASN A 660 5.44 1.02 10.69
CA ASN A 660 5.81 -0.41 10.83
C ASN A 660 6.32 -1.15 9.58
N SER A 661 6.39 -0.52 8.41
CA SER A 661 7.04 -1.14 7.23
C SER A 661 8.38 -0.47 6.95
N LEU A 662 9.47 -1.20 7.17
CA LEU A 662 10.78 -0.85 6.62
C LEU A 662 10.65 -0.85 5.10
N PRO A 663 10.91 0.28 4.40
CA PRO A 663 11.08 0.22 2.96
C PRO A 663 12.42 -0.48 2.74
N ILE A 664 12.39 -1.78 2.44
CA ILE A 664 13.52 -2.46 1.81
C ILE A 664 13.76 -1.69 0.52
N LEU A 665 14.76 -0.81 0.55
CA LEU A 665 15.20 0.00 -0.58
C LEU A 665 15.70 -0.95 -1.67
N LYS A 666 14.78 -1.31 -2.58
CA LYS A 666 15.09 -1.93 -3.88
C LYS A 666 16.13 -1.06 -4.59
N LYS A 667 17.22 -1.67 -5.03
CA LYS A 667 18.39 -1.04 -5.68
C LYS A 667 18.08 -0.39 -7.05
N GLU A 668 16.84 -0.41 -7.53
CA GLU A 668 16.43 0.16 -8.82
C GLU A 668 16.03 1.65 -8.74
N LYS A 669 15.71 2.18 -7.54
CA LYS A 669 15.05 3.48 -7.32
C LYS A 669 15.90 4.76 -7.45
N ILE A 670 16.96 4.79 -8.26
CA ILE A 670 17.73 6.03 -8.56
C ILE A 670 17.77 6.37 -10.06
N LYS A 671 17.19 5.56 -10.96
CA LYS A 671 17.00 5.93 -12.39
C LYS A 671 15.55 6.14 -12.84
N GLU A 672 14.56 5.74 -12.05
CA GLU A 672 13.13 5.78 -12.40
C GLU A 672 12.32 6.70 -11.45
N PHE A 673 12.80 7.93 -11.21
CA PHE A 673 12.06 8.90 -10.40
C PHE A 673 11.05 9.73 -11.22
N GLU A 674 10.59 9.21 -12.36
CA GLU A 674 9.50 9.82 -13.14
C GLU A 674 8.18 9.04 -13.17
N ASP A 675 8.06 7.77 -12.76
CA ASP A 675 6.74 7.10 -12.72
C ASP A 675 6.45 6.40 -11.37
N ILE A 676 5.79 7.17 -10.52
CA ILE A 676 4.71 6.86 -9.56
C ILE A 676 4.81 5.63 -8.60
N GLN A 677 4.48 5.95 -7.34
CA GLN A 677 4.67 5.23 -6.09
C GLN A 677 3.68 4.07 -5.82
N GLN A 678 4.07 3.07 -5.00
CA GLN A 678 3.38 2.45 -3.82
C GLN A 678 4.05 1.10 -3.43
N ILE A 679 3.93 0.50 -2.23
CA ILE A 679 2.79 -0.11 -1.45
C ILE A 679 3.25 -0.18 0.06
N VAL A 680 2.46 -0.09 1.15
CA VAL A 680 1.42 -1.01 1.71
C VAL A 680 0.68 -0.45 2.95
N THR A 681 -0.66 -0.56 2.95
CA THR A 681 -1.53 -0.86 4.11
C THR A 681 -2.65 -1.81 3.59
N VAL A 682 -3.13 -2.91 4.22
CA VAL A 682 -3.98 -3.05 5.44
C VAL A 682 -3.99 -4.51 5.96
N ASN A 683 -3.89 -4.68 7.29
CA ASN A 683 -4.83 -5.45 8.14
C ASN A 683 -4.45 -5.34 9.63
N GLU A 684 -5.12 -4.46 10.37
CA GLU A 684 -5.50 -4.70 11.78
C GLU A 684 -6.91 -4.14 12.00
N LYS A 685 -7.90 -5.04 12.14
CA LYS A 685 -9.20 -4.71 12.69
C LYS A 685 -9.13 -4.87 14.21
N LYS A 686 -9.08 -3.75 14.93
CA LYS A 686 -9.72 -3.63 16.24
C LYS A 686 -11.18 -3.24 16.01
N GLU A 687 -12.04 -4.23 15.83
CA GLU A 687 -13.50 -4.06 15.93
C GLU A 687 -14.09 -5.42 16.33
N ASN A 688 -14.16 -5.64 17.64
CA ASN A 688 -15.20 -6.47 18.27
C ASN A 688 -15.35 -6.21 19.79
N ASP A 689 -14.45 -5.46 20.44
CA ASP A 689 -14.54 -5.29 21.90
C ASP A 689 -15.52 -4.19 22.37
N GLU A 690 -15.93 -3.23 21.53
CA GLU A 690 -16.87 -2.17 21.95
C GLU A 690 -18.36 -2.56 21.85
N LYS A 691 -18.74 -3.47 20.95
CA LYS A 691 -20.12 -3.98 20.88
C LYS A 691 -20.42 -5.02 21.96
N ASP A 692 -19.41 -5.77 22.39
CA ASP A 692 -19.57 -6.71 23.51
C ASP A 692 -19.45 -6.01 24.88
N MET A 693 -18.63 -4.95 25.03
CA MET A 693 -18.64 -4.13 26.27
C MET A 693 -19.96 -3.40 26.51
N LYS A 694 -20.64 -2.90 25.46
CA LYS A 694 -21.95 -2.26 25.63
C LYS A 694 -23.05 -3.28 25.96
N LYS A 695 -22.99 -4.46 25.35
CA LYS A 695 -23.88 -5.60 25.65
C LYS A 695 -23.63 -6.21 27.03
N TYR A 696 -22.41 -6.14 27.56
CA TYR A 696 -22.08 -6.53 28.93
C TYR A 696 -22.43 -5.44 29.96
N SER A 697 -22.28 -4.15 29.65
CA SER A 697 -22.62 -3.07 30.59
C SER A 697 -24.14 -2.88 30.76
N GLU A 698 -24.93 -3.18 29.71
CA GLU A 698 -26.40 -3.19 29.81
C GLU A 698 -26.90 -4.44 30.55
N LYS A 699 -26.23 -5.59 30.39
CA LYS A 699 -26.53 -6.81 31.16
C LYS A 699 -26.09 -6.73 32.63
N PHE A 700 -25.10 -5.91 32.95
CA PHE A 700 -24.68 -5.62 34.34
C PHE A 700 -25.58 -4.60 35.05
N LYS A 701 -26.30 -3.76 34.31
CA LYS A 701 -27.30 -2.83 34.88
C LYS A 701 -28.67 -3.48 35.15
N GLU A 702 -28.93 -4.64 34.55
CA GLU A 702 -30.14 -5.44 34.82
C GLU A 702 -29.96 -6.49 35.94
N LEU A 703 -28.75 -6.68 36.47
CA LEU A 703 -28.47 -7.55 37.62
C LEU A 703 -28.51 -6.77 38.94
N ASN A 704 -29.69 -6.24 39.26
CA ASN A 704 -30.09 -5.96 40.64
C ASN A 704 -30.39 -7.31 41.33
N LEU A 705 -29.35 -8.00 41.82
CA LEU A 705 -29.53 -9.18 42.67
C LEU A 705 -29.70 -8.77 44.13
N ASN A 706 -30.93 -8.39 44.45
CA ASN A 706 -31.50 -8.63 45.77
C ASN A 706 -31.87 -10.12 45.84
N VAL A 707 -30.94 -10.99 46.25
CA VAL A 707 -31.28 -12.39 46.57
C VAL A 707 -30.56 -12.83 47.84
N ARG A 708 -31.36 -12.98 48.90
CA ARG A 708 -31.10 -13.87 50.02
C ARG A 708 -31.12 -15.29 49.49
N ASP A 709 -30.01 -16.02 49.55
CA ASP A 709 -30.03 -17.47 49.36
C ASP A 709 -29.11 -18.16 50.36
N ASN A 710 -29.73 -18.94 51.25
CA ASN A 710 -29.08 -19.80 52.23
C ASN A 710 -28.11 -20.81 51.58
N GLN A 711 -28.18 -21.03 50.27
CA GLN A 711 -27.33 -21.97 49.54
C GLN A 711 -25.88 -21.46 49.37
N ILE A 712 -25.67 -20.15 49.24
CA ILE A 712 -24.31 -19.56 49.16
C ILE A 712 -23.64 -19.61 50.54
N SER A 713 -24.41 -19.38 51.61
CA SER A 713 -23.92 -19.53 52.99
C SER A 713 -23.48 -20.96 53.28
N THR A 714 -24.23 -21.96 52.83
CA THR A 714 -23.88 -23.38 53.02
C THR A 714 -22.63 -23.74 52.24
N LEU A 715 -22.51 -23.33 50.97
CA LEU A 715 -21.32 -23.55 50.14
C LEU A 715 -20.07 -22.89 50.71
N MET A 716 -20.18 -21.66 51.24
CA MET A 716 -19.07 -20.96 51.88
C MET A 716 -18.63 -21.63 53.18
N THR A 717 -19.57 -22.17 53.97
CA THR A 717 -19.26 -22.88 55.23
C THR A 717 -18.61 -24.24 54.94
N GLU A 718 -19.02 -24.90 53.86
CA GLU A 718 -18.49 -26.18 53.40
C GLU A 718 -17.09 -26.04 52.77
N CYS A 719 -16.83 -24.94 52.05
CA CYS A 719 -15.52 -24.70 51.42
C CYS A 719 -14.46 -24.12 52.36
N LEU A 720 -14.85 -23.39 53.41
CA LEU A 720 -13.87 -22.62 54.22
C LEU A 720 -13.55 -23.26 55.58
N GLY A 721 -14.36 -24.20 56.08
CA GLY A 721 -14.12 -24.85 57.38
C GLY A 721 -14.18 -23.89 58.58
N GLN A 722 -14.43 -24.42 59.79
CA GLN A 722 -14.72 -23.61 60.99
C GLN A 722 -13.50 -22.94 61.66
N SER A 723 -12.34 -22.81 61.02
CA SER A 723 -11.18 -22.14 61.62
C SER A 723 -10.70 -20.97 60.78
N PHE A 724 -11.06 -19.75 61.21
CA PHE A 724 -10.52 -18.50 60.70
C PHE A 724 -9.05 -18.35 61.10
N ASN A 725 -8.14 -18.84 60.26
CA ASN A 725 -6.75 -18.42 60.20
C ASN A 725 -6.31 -18.45 58.74
N ASP A 726 -6.91 -17.55 57.94
CA ASP A 726 -6.48 -17.32 56.57
C ASP A 726 -5.39 -16.22 56.55
N PRO A 727 -4.15 -16.55 56.12
CA PRO A 727 -3.06 -15.58 55.97
C PRO A 727 -3.44 -14.39 55.08
N VAL A 728 -4.30 -14.61 54.08
CA VAL A 728 -4.74 -13.60 53.11
C VAL A 728 -5.65 -12.58 53.77
N LEU A 729 -6.59 -13.01 54.63
CA LEU A 729 -7.44 -12.08 55.39
C LEU A 729 -6.63 -11.31 56.43
N SER A 730 -5.59 -11.93 57.03
CA SER A 730 -4.68 -11.21 57.93
C SER A 730 -3.84 -10.15 57.18
N LEU A 731 -3.42 -10.46 55.95
CA LEU A 731 -2.66 -9.55 55.09
C LEU A 731 -3.54 -8.39 54.63
N LEU A 732 -4.80 -8.65 54.25
CA LEU A 732 -5.75 -7.62 53.85
C LEU A 732 -6.09 -6.69 55.02
N ALA A 733 -6.30 -7.22 56.23
CA ALA A 733 -6.51 -6.39 57.43
C ALA A 733 -5.25 -5.59 57.82
N SER A 734 -4.05 -6.12 57.56
CA SER A 734 -2.77 -5.41 57.74
C SER A 734 -2.61 -4.27 56.75
N ILE A 735 -2.94 -4.48 55.46
CA ILE A 735 -2.90 -3.45 54.43
C ILE A 735 -3.91 -2.35 54.77
N ASP A 736 -5.14 -2.71 55.12
CA ASP A 736 -6.20 -1.74 55.43
C ASP A 736 -5.84 -0.88 56.66
N ARG A 737 -5.21 -1.46 57.68
CA ARG A 737 -4.65 -0.68 58.80
C ARG A 737 -3.49 0.22 58.40
N THR A 738 -2.59 -0.24 57.53
CA THR A 738 -1.37 0.50 57.19
C THR A 738 -1.68 1.70 56.31
N PHE A 739 -2.75 1.63 55.52
CA PHE A 739 -3.12 2.65 54.56
C PHE A 739 -4.44 3.37 54.91
N SER A 740 -4.98 3.18 56.11
CA SER A 740 -6.15 3.94 56.54
C SER A 740 -5.77 5.41 56.74
N LEU A 741 -6.70 6.31 56.36
CA LEU A 741 -6.53 7.75 56.47
C LEU A 741 -6.25 8.22 57.91
N ASP A 742 -6.72 7.46 58.91
CA ASP A 742 -6.49 7.74 60.33
C ASP A 742 -5.02 7.58 60.74
N ASN A 743 -4.23 6.75 60.04
CA ASN A 743 -2.80 6.54 60.31
C ASN A 743 -1.88 7.41 59.44
N ILE A 744 -2.45 8.20 58.51
CA ILE A 744 -1.69 9.11 57.63
C ILE A 744 -1.67 10.55 58.18
N GLN A 745 -2.37 10.82 59.29
CA GLN A 745 -2.43 12.15 59.94
C GLN A 745 -1.72 12.27 61.30
N ASP A 746 -0.99 11.25 61.73
CA ASP A 746 0.04 11.31 62.78
C ASP A 746 1.42 11.05 62.15
#